data_AF-A0A9X2D9I4-F1
#
_entry.id   AF-A0A9X2D9I4-F1
#
_cell.length_a   1.000
_cell.length_b   1.000
_cell.length_c   1.000
_cell.angle_alpha   90.00
_cell.angle_beta   90.00
_cell.angle_gamma   90.00
#
_symmetry.space_group_name_H-M   'P 1'
#
loop_
_entity.id
_entity.type
_entity.pdbx_description
1 polymer ?
#
loop_
_entity_poly.entity_id
_entity_poly.type
_entity_poly.pdbx_seq_one_letter_code
_entity_poly.pdbx_strand_id
1 'polypeptide(L)'
;MSRDQGPTGGRGDRWSRKDEVLSRDQGPTAGRDPRTRELRLTDGYRRCAELTREYGTTYFWGAAILPRPQRRHVHAVYALCRLADDIVDVAEDSSPAAQATTPEQAAEIEARLADFRDRFAASVATGESDDPVLLAVGDSVRATGIDLECFDRFFRAMAQDLTTTRYRTWDDLMGYMEGSAAVIGEMMLPVLRPTSERALAPARALGHAFQLTNFLRDVDEDLDRGRVYLPQEDIDRFGADPFNRTADPAWRALMRFEIARNRELYAQAEPGLAFLPDASRRCVGTAKTLYAGILERIEMADYDVFARRARVPTWRKAAVAGAALTGVAMAATMTSAGRGGTKSRRETKAEDGGRGARSANDPTGGRGARSASDLTGGRGARSASDEPRDPRTQAPTDAKTPLVEETVHGRRETKAEDGGRGARSANDPTGGRGARSASDEPRDPRTKAASRDNALPPLLARKIPLALKPMPARRDLQPSWREAKPSRIKAALDAALAKDPGGWYVAGASTDLKQKSITRTIGGTEVVLWRTQDGVVAGPGACPHLGALLTDCEVMGERLYCKWHGLSLQPEGQPGWTPFKALDDGVLLWVQIPTAGEQTADAPTITPRPALTGSISAVIEVPGTCEPRDIIANRLDPWHGSWFHPYAFSHLEVDDDASDDDTLTVDVTFRLSRRWGVPVRAEFTCPDARTIIMTIIEGEGAGSVVETHATPLGPGPDGHPRTMMVEATIAHSDRQGFRLATGLSRLVQPGMRHTARRLWVDDIVYAERSYLLRSRADQAGRA
;
A
#
# COMPACT_ATOMS: atom_id res chain seq x y z
N MET A 1 -23.25 -17.41 50.31
CA MET A 1 -23.41 -18.84 49.97
C MET A 1 -24.68 -18.99 49.18
N SER A 2 -24.60 -19.12 47.85
CA SER A 2 -25.57 -19.88 47.04
C SER A 2 -25.18 -19.80 45.58
N ARG A 3 -25.35 -20.94 44.93
CA ARG A 3 -25.23 -21.20 43.51
C ARG A 3 -26.27 -20.39 42.74
N ASP A 4 -25.97 -20.02 41.49
CA ASP A 4 -26.98 -20.13 40.45
C ASP A 4 -26.40 -20.42 39.07
N GLN A 5 -27.15 -21.18 38.29
CA GLN A 5 -26.81 -21.72 36.97
C GLN A 5 -27.11 -20.68 35.87
N GLY A 6 -26.35 -20.73 34.77
CA GLY A 6 -26.60 -19.93 33.56
C GLY A 6 -27.88 -20.33 32.81
N PRO A 7 -28.20 -19.66 31.67
CA PRO A 7 -27.90 -20.33 30.40
C PRO A 7 -27.61 -19.42 29.16
N THR A 8 -26.97 -20.06 28.17
CA THR A 8 -27.11 -19.94 26.69
C THR A 8 -26.84 -18.62 25.93
N GLY A 9 -25.74 -18.62 25.16
CA GLY A 9 -25.77 -18.57 23.69
C GLY A 9 -25.91 -17.21 22.98
N GLY A 10 -24.79 -16.69 22.46
CA GLY A 10 -24.74 -15.67 21.41
C GLY A 10 -23.33 -15.55 20.83
N ARG A 11 -23.16 -15.83 19.54
CA ARG A 11 -21.90 -15.63 18.80
C ARG A 11 -21.84 -14.17 18.34
N GLY A 12 -20.82 -13.46 18.78
CA GLY A 12 -20.45 -12.10 18.40
C GLY A 12 -19.23 -11.71 19.22
N ASP A 13 -18.35 -10.87 18.68
CA ASP A 13 -17.17 -10.30 19.35
C ASP A 13 -15.91 -11.17 19.40
N ARG A 14 -15.13 -11.09 18.33
CA ARG A 14 -13.73 -11.54 18.29
C ARG A 14 -12.79 -10.40 17.92
N TRP A 15 -12.89 -9.26 18.60
CA TRP A 15 -11.86 -8.21 18.63
C TRP A 15 -11.88 -7.49 19.99
N SER A 16 -11.89 -8.24 21.09
CA SER A 16 -11.60 -7.67 22.41
C SER A 16 -11.08 -8.76 23.34
N ARG A 17 -9.79 -9.08 23.18
CA ARG A 17 -8.91 -9.80 24.13
C ARG A 17 -7.57 -10.13 23.46
N LYS A 18 -6.77 -9.11 23.19
CA LYS A 18 -5.32 -9.31 22.97
C LYS A 18 -4.39 -8.25 23.57
N ASP A 19 -4.91 -7.12 24.07
CA ASP A 19 -4.05 -6.07 24.63
C ASP A 19 -4.09 -5.94 26.16
N GLU A 20 -4.59 -6.95 26.86
CA GLU A 20 -4.72 -6.93 28.33
C GLU A 20 -3.78 -7.93 29.04
N VAL A 21 -2.50 -7.98 28.63
CA VAL A 21 -1.41 -8.55 29.47
C VAL A 21 -0.10 -7.79 29.23
N LEU A 22 -0.10 -6.45 29.35
CA LEU A 22 1.10 -5.65 29.56
C LEU A 22 0.76 -4.39 30.37
N SER A 23 0.15 -4.57 31.55
CA SER A 23 -0.08 -3.47 32.49
C SER A 23 -0.06 -4.00 33.92
N ARG A 24 1.14 -4.22 34.45
CA ARG A 24 1.45 -4.17 35.88
C ARG A 24 2.96 -4.26 36.08
N ASP A 25 3.63 -3.14 35.87
CA ASP A 25 4.77 -2.77 36.70
C ASP A 25 4.93 -1.24 36.67
N GLN A 26 4.48 -0.56 37.73
CA GLN A 26 4.74 0.86 37.94
C GLN A 26 5.76 0.99 39.06
N GLY A 27 6.98 1.37 38.69
CA GLY A 27 8.00 1.97 39.55
C GLY A 27 8.35 3.39 39.06
N PRO A 28 8.83 4.29 39.93
CA PRO A 28 8.77 5.73 39.72
C PRO A 28 9.76 6.22 38.65
N THR A 29 9.30 7.16 37.84
CA THR A 29 10.01 8.10 36.96
C THR A 29 11.55 8.06 37.02
N ALA A 30 12.16 7.14 36.27
CA ALA A 30 13.58 7.16 35.92
C ALA A 30 13.72 7.54 34.45
N GLY A 31 14.61 8.49 34.13
CA GLY A 31 14.71 9.14 32.82
C GLY A 31 14.72 8.16 31.64
N ARG A 32 13.78 8.34 30.70
CA ARG A 32 13.76 7.61 29.43
C ARG A 32 15.07 7.86 28.68
N ASP A 33 15.77 6.80 28.33
CA ASP A 33 16.98 6.85 27.51
C ASP A 33 16.70 7.65 26.20
N PRO A 34 17.45 8.74 25.93
CA PRO A 34 17.34 9.51 24.70
C PRO A 34 17.43 8.66 23.43
N ARG A 35 18.20 7.56 23.45
CA ARG A 35 18.34 6.64 22.30
C ARG A 35 17.03 5.91 21.99
N THR A 36 16.28 5.52 23.02
CA THR A 36 14.97 4.86 22.88
C THR A 36 13.92 5.83 22.33
N ARG A 37 14.00 7.12 22.66
CA ARG A 37 13.12 8.15 22.08
C ARG A 37 13.42 8.36 20.59
N GLU A 38 14.68 8.49 20.22
CA GLU A 38 15.09 8.71 18.81
C GLU A 38 14.66 7.55 17.90
N LEU A 39 14.79 6.31 18.38
CA LEU A 39 14.31 5.13 17.66
C LEU A 39 12.79 5.15 17.46
N ARG A 40 12.02 5.40 18.52
CA ARG A 40 10.54 5.52 18.45
C ARG A 40 10.11 6.64 17.51
N LEU A 41 10.81 7.78 17.53
CA LEU A 41 10.52 8.90 16.65
C LEU A 41 10.80 8.54 15.18
N THR A 42 11.90 7.82 14.93
CA THR A 42 12.25 7.33 13.59
C THR A 42 11.21 6.34 13.07
N ASP A 43 10.76 5.41 13.91
CA ASP A 43 9.69 4.46 13.59
C ASP A 43 8.35 5.18 13.35
N GLY A 44 8.03 6.17 14.17
CA GLY A 44 6.86 7.04 14.01
C GLY A 44 6.83 7.75 12.66
N TYR A 45 7.92 8.42 12.27
CA TYR A 45 8.03 9.06 10.96
C TYR A 45 7.97 8.08 9.79
N ARG A 46 8.52 6.87 9.96
CA ARG A 46 8.40 5.79 8.96
C ARG A 46 6.95 5.38 8.79
N ARG A 47 6.22 5.17 9.90
CA ARG A 47 4.80 4.80 9.87
C ARG A 47 3.93 5.89 9.25
N CYS A 48 4.20 7.16 9.54
CA CYS A 48 3.54 8.29 8.88
C CYS A 48 3.73 8.25 7.35
N ALA A 49 4.95 7.93 6.89
CA ALA A 49 5.26 7.83 5.46
C ALA A 49 4.54 6.64 4.79
N GLU A 50 4.40 5.52 5.49
CA GLU A 50 3.64 4.35 5.03
C GLU A 50 2.16 4.67 4.86
N LEU A 51 1.53 5.26 5.88
CA LEU A 51 0.14 5.71 5.83
C LEU A 51 -0.08 6.68 4.65
N THR A 52 0.82 7.64 4.47
CA THR A 52 0.74 8.58 3.33
C THR A 52 0.88 7.88 1.99
N ARG A 53 1.76 6.88 1.88
CA ARG A 53 1.98 6.13 0.64
C ARG A 53 0.77 5.26 0.29
N GLU A 54 0.15 4.64 1.28
CA GLU A 54 -0.97 3.71 1.13
C GLU A 54 -2.27 4.44 0.75
N TYR A 55 -2.65 5.44 1.55
CA TYR A 55 -3.94 6.11 1.43
C TYR A 55 -3.85 7.41 0.60
N GLY A 56 -2.72 8.11 0.68
CA GLY A 56 -2.51 9.46 0.13
C GLY A 56 -1.70 9.50 -1.15
N THR A 57 -1.88 8.55 -2.07
CA THR A 57 -0.95 8.35 -3.20
C THR A 57 -0.62 9.64 -3.98
N THR A 58 -1.59 10.53 -4.23
CA THR A 58 -1.35 11.79 -4.94
C THR A 58 -0.48 12.77 -4.12
N TYR A 59 -0.76 12.91 -2.82
CA TYR A 59 0.06 13.69 -1.90
C TYR A 59 1.47 13.13 -1.75
N PHE A 60 1.60 11.80 -1.70
CA PHE A 60 2.89 11.12 -1.61
C PHE A 60 3.80 11.49 -2.79
N TRP A 61 3.28 11.54 -4.02
CA TRP A 61 4.06 11.94 -5.19
C TRP A 61 4.48 13.42 -5.17
N GLY A 62 3.64 14.31 -4.66
CA GLY A 62 4.02 15.72 -4.44
C GLY A 62 5.10 15.86 -3.36
N ALA A 63 4.87 15.23 -2.20
CA ALA A 63 5.76 15.27 -1.06
C ALA A 63 7.14 14.65 -1.36
N ALA A 64 7.22 13.67 -2.27
CA ALA A 64 8.48 13.05 -2.70
C ALA A 64 9.52 14.06 -3.24
N ILE A 65 9.06 15.21 -3.74
CA ILE A 65 9.90 16.31 -4.26
C ILE A 65 10.60 17.08 -3.13
N LEU A 66 10.02 17.10 -1.92
CA LEU A 66 10.58 17.82 -0.79
C LEU A 66 11.85 17.13 -0.26
N PRO A 67 12.81 17.91 0.28
CA PRO A 67 13.93 17.38 1.05
C PRO A 67 13.45 16.50 2.21
N ARG A 68 14.21 15.43 2.52
CA ARG A 68 13.85 14.46 3.58
C ARG A 68 13.41 15.11 4.92
N PRO A 69 14.13 16.12 5.46
CA PRO A 69 13.75 16.73 6.74
C PRO A 69 12.41 17.46 6.70
N GLN A 70 12.01 18.01 5.56
CA GLN A 70 10.73 18.71 5.39
C GLN A 70 9.61 17.72 5.07
N ARG A 71 9.89 16.72 4.22
CA ARG A 71 8.94 15.70 3.78
C ARG A 71 8.33 14.90 4.93
N ARG A 72 9.11 14.56 5.96
CA ARG A 72 8.61 13.80 7.11
C ARG A 72 7.48 14.52 7.86
N HIS A 73 7.51 15.86 7.91
CA HIS A 73 6.48 16.67 8.55
C HIS A 73 5.19 16.69 7.73
N VAL A 74 5.29 16.69 6.39
CA VAL A 74 4.12 16.52 5.50
C VAL A 74 3.44 15.18 5.76
N HIS A 75 4.23 14.10 5.86
CA HIS A 75 3.69 12.78 6.14
C HIS A 75 3.04 12.71 7.53
N ALA A 76 3.59 13.39 8.53
CA ALA A 76 3.04 13.41 9.88
C ALA A 76 1.68 14.13 9.93
N VAL A 77 1.57 15.33 9.33
CA VAL A 77 0.29 16.05 9.23
C VAL A 77 -0.75 15.21 8.49
N TYR A 78 -0.37 14.61 7.36
CA TYR A 78 -1.27 13.72 6.61
C TYR A 78 -1.73 12.52 7.44
N ALA A 79 -0.81 11.87 8.17
CA ALA A 79 -1.11 10.71 8.99
C ALA A 79 -2.10 11.04 10.12
N LEU A 80 -1.95 12.20 10.79
CA LEU A 80 -2.92 12.64 11.79
C LEU A 80 -4.32 12.79 11.19
N CYS A 81 -4.43 13.52 10.07
CA CYS A 81 -5.71 13.74 9.41
C CYS A 81 -6.34 12.42 8.97
N ARG A 82 -5.55 11.48 8.44
CA ARG A 82 -6.06 10.18 8.01
C ARG A 82 -6.55 9.34 9.19
N LEU A 83 -5.83 9.33 10.31
CA LEU A 83 -6.26 8.58 11.50
C LEU A 83 -7.52 9.16 12.12
N ALA A 84 -7.69 10.49 12.11
CA ALA A 84 -8.92 11.12 12.57
C ALA A 84 -10.11 10.77 11.67
N ASP A 85 -9.91 10.83 10.34
CA ASP A 85 -10.88 10.43 9.32
C ASP A 85 -11.27 8.94 9.47
N ASP A 86 -10.29 8.06 9.70
CA ASP A 86 -10.54 6.62 9.98
C ASP A 86 -11.39 6.42 11.25
N ILE A 87 -11.20 7.22 12.30
CA ILE A 87 -12.05 7.11 13.52
C ILE A 87 -13.51 7.42 13.19
N VAL A 88 -13.76 8.43 12.35
CA VAL A 88 -15.10 8.83 11.90
C VAL A 88 -15.70 7.79 10.93
N ASP A 89 -14.87 7.19 10.08
CA ASP A 89 -15.26 6.23 9.04
C ASP A 89 -15.47 4.78 9.53
N VAL A 90 -14.90 4.36 10.68
CA VAL A 90 -14.95 2.96 11.20
C VAL A 90 -16.36 2.50 11.66
N ALA A 91 -17.39 3.32 11.49
CA ALA A 91 -18.77 3.00 11.88
C ALA A 91 -19.45 1.86 11.08
N GLU A 92 -18.81 1.28 10.06
CA GLU A 92 -19.55 0.57 8.97
C GLU A 92 -19.13 -0.88 8.66
N ASP A 93 -18.36 -1.57 9.51
CA ASP A 93 -18.08 -3.01 9.31
C ASP A 93 -19.31 -3.94 9.54
N SER A 94 -20.52 -3.38 9.63
CA SER A 94 -21.78 -4.08 9.91
C SER A 94 -22.82 -3.95 8.78
N SER A 95 -22.72 -4.81 7.76
CA SER A 95 -23.76 -5.12 6.73
C SER A 95 -24.24 -4.01 5.76
N PRO A 96 -24.51 -4.33 4.48
CA PRO A 96 -24.80 -3.38 3.40
C PRO A 96 -26.25 -2.88 3.34
N ALA A 97 -26.80 -2.44 4.46
CA ALA A 97 -28.05 -1.66 4.50
C ALA A 97 -27.86 -0.52 5.50
N ALA A 98 -27.37 0.62 5.00
CA ALA A 98 -27.07 1.82 5.76
C ALA A 98 -28.28 2.22 6.64
N GLN A 99 -28.22 1.87 7.92
CA GLN A 99 -28.92 2.60 8.95
C GLN A 99 -28.02 3.79 9.30
N ALA A 100 -28.60 4.98 9.39
CA ALA A 100 -27.90 6.15 9.92
C ALA A 100 -27.22 5.76 11.24
N THR A 101 -25.98 6.23 11.43
CA THR A 101 -25.23 6.05 12.68
C THR A 101 -26.17 6.32 13.85
N THR A 102 -26.37 5.32 14.72
CA THR A 102 -27.27 5.52 15.86
C THR A 102 -26.68 6.61 16.76
N PRO A 103 -27.51 7.35 17.52
CA PRO A 103 -27.00 8.33 18.48
C PRO A 103 -25.96 7.75 19.45
N GLU A 104 -26.09 6.47 19.81
CA GLU A 104 -25.13 5.75 20.65
C GLU A 104 -23.79 5.52 19.94
N GLN A 105 -23.81 5.08 18.68
CA GLN A 105 -22.59 4.93 17.86
C GLN A 105 -21.91 6.28 17.61
N ALA A 106 -22.69 7.34 17.35
CA ALA A 106 -22.15 8.68 17.16
C ALA A 106 -21.44 9.18 18.43
N ALA A 107 -22.03 8.97 19.61
CA ALA A 107 -21.42 9.33 20.89
C ALA A 107 -20.14 8.53 21.17
N GLU A 108 -20.09 7.24 20.81
CA GLU A 108 -18.87 6.43 20.94
C GLU A 108 -17.74 6.95 20.04
N ILE A 109 -18.06 7.27 18.78
CA ILE A 109 -17.08 7.80 17.83
C ILE A 109 -16.59 9.17 18.27
N GLU A 110 -17.49 10.04 18.75
CA GLU A 110 -17.14 11.34 19.31
C GLU A 110 -16.19 11.19 20.52
N ALA A 111 -16.45 10.25 21.42
CA ALA A 111 -15.57 9.96 22.56
C ALA A 111 -14.19 9.45 22.11
N ARG A 112 -14.12 8.58 21.10
CA ARG A 112 -12.85 8.10 20.51
C ARG A 112 -12.07 9.22 19.82
N LEU A 113 -12.75 10.12 19.12
CA LEU A 113 -12.14 11.28 18.48
C LEU A 113 -11.61 12.27 19.53
N ALA A 114 -12.36 12.47 20.62
CA ALA A 114 -11.93 13.28 21.76
C ALA A 114 -10.69 12.70 22.44
N ASP A 115 -10.66 11.39 22.73
CA ASP A 115 -9.46 10.72 23.27
C ASP A 115 -8.24 10.87 22.33
N PHE A 116 -8.45 10.70 21.03
CA PHE A 116 -7.38 10.87 20.05
C PHE A 116 -6.84 12.31 20.03
N ARG A 117 -7.73 13.31 20.08
CA ARG A 117 -7.38 14.72 20.19
C ARG A 117 -6.59 15.00 21.47
N ASP A 118 -7.01 14.46 22.61
CA ASP A 118 -6.35 14.67 23.90
C ASP A 118 -4.95 14.03 23.94
N ARG A 119 -4.80 12.81 23.39
CA ARG A 119 -3.48 12.17 23.25
C ARG A 119 -2.56 12.95 22.30
N PHE A 120 -3.10 13.48 21.20
CA PHE A 120 -2.35 14.36 20.31
C PHE A 120 -1.90 15.63 21.05
N ALA A 121 -2.80 16.32 21.75
CA ALA A 121 -2.50 17.54 22.50
C ALA A 121 -1.45 17.28 23.60
N ALA A 122 -1.57 16.17 24.33
CA ALA A 122 -0.59 15.74 25.32
C ALA A 122 0.78 15.49 24.68
N SER A 123 0.82 14.90 23.48
CA SER A 123 2.07 14.68 22.75
C SER A 123 2.73 15.98 22.32
N VAL A 124 1.96 16.95 21.83
CA VAL A 124 2.48 18.28 21.50
C VAL A 124 2.97 19.00 22.75
N ALA A 125 2.24 18.94 23.87
CA ALA A 125 2.61 19.65 25.10
C ALA A 125 3.89 19.08 25.75
N THR A 126 3.94 17.76 25.91
CA THR A 126 5.04 17.07 26.62
C THR A 126 6.23 16.75 25.72
N GLY A 127 6.02 16.64 24.40
CA GLY A 127 7.02 16.10 23.46
C GLY A 127 7.19 14.58 23.55
N GLU A 128 6.31 13.87 24.27
CA GLU A 128 6.32 12.43 24.47
C GLU A 128 4.97 11.81 24.09
N SER A 129 4.99 10.56 23.63
CA SER A 129 3.80 9.72 23.46
C SER A 129 4.22 8.26 23.44
N ASP A 130 3.33 7.37 23.88
CA ASP A 130 3.53 5.93 23.76
C ASP A 130 3.11 5.41 22.38
N ASP A 131 2.31 6.19 21.64
CA ASP A 131 2.02 5.97 20.23
C ASP A 131 3.13 6.60 19.35
N PRO A 132 3.90 5.81 18.58
CA PRO A 132 4.96 6.34 17.72
C PRO A 132 4.48 7.32 16.65
N VAL A 133 3.26 7.15 16.11
CA VAL A 133 2.71 8.07 15.11
C VAL A 133 2.41 9.41 15.78
N LEU A 134 1.69 9.41 16.90
CA LEU A 134 1.41 10.65 17.64
C LEU A 134 2.70 11.33 18.12
N LEU A 135 3.71 10.56 18.53
CA LEU A 135 5.03 11.10 18.88
C LEU A 135 5.65 11.87 17.69
N ALA A 136 5.60 11.32 16.48
CA ALA A 136 6.12 11.98 15.27
C ALA A 136 5.29 13.19 14.83
N VAL A 137 3.96 13.15 15.02
CA VAL A 137 3.09 14.30 14.77
C VAL A 137 3.37 15.41 15.77
N GLY A 138 3.42 15.10 17.07
CA GLY A 138 3.76 16.04 18.13
C GLY A 138 5.12 16.70 17.90
N ASP A 139 6.13 15.90 17.55
CA ASP A 139 7.46 16.40 17.15
C ASP A 139 7.39 17.33 15.94
N SER A 140 6.58 16.99 14.93
CA SER A 140 6.42 17.83 13.73
C SER A 140 5.76 19.17 14.01
N VAL A 141 4.69 19.18 14.80
CA VAL A 141 3.97 20.41 15.19
C VAL A 141 4.91 21.33 15.96
N ARG A 142 5.65 20.80 16.93
CA ARG A 142 6.65 21.55 17.70
C ARG A 142 7.79 22.07 16.83
N ALA A 143 8.31 21.24 15.92
CA ALA A 143 9.46 21.59 15.07
C ALA A 143 9.12 22.63 13.98
N THR A 144 7.86 22.69 13.55
CA THR A 144 7.42 23.58 12.47
C THR A 144 6.64 24.79 12.97
N GLY A 145 6.10 24.75 14.19
CA GLY A 145 5.31 25.84 14.77
C GLY A 145 3.91 25.93 14.18
N ILE A 146 3.28 24.80 13.84
CA ILE A 146 1.88 24.78 13.40
C ILE A 146 0.99 25.19 14.57
N ASP A 147 0.08 26.11 14.32
CA ASP A 147 -0.88 26.59 15.31
C ASP A 147 -1.83 25.46 15.76
N LEU A 148 -1.96 25.28 17.07
CA LEU A 148 -2.86 24.29 17.66
C LEU A 148 -4.33 24.58 17.35
N GLU A 149 -4.70 25.85 17.16
CA GLU A 149 -6.06 26.22 16.76
C GLU A 149 -6.46 25.59 15.41
N CYS A 150 -5.49 25.33 14.53
CA CYS A 150 -5.75 24.61 13.28
C CYS A 150 -6.30 23.20 13.54
N PHE A 151 -5.72 22.49 14.50
CA PHE A 151 -6.13 21.13 14.83
C PHE A 151 -7.47 21.12 15.56
N ASP A 152 -7.73 22.10 16.43
CA ASP A 152 -9.04 22.24 17.09
C ASP A 152 -10.17 22.49 16.08
N ARG A 153 -9.96 23.36 15.09
CA ARG A 153 -10.91 23.58 13.97
C ARG A 153 -11.12 22.31 13.14
N PHE A 154 -10.03 21.57 12.86
CA PHE A 154 -10.09 20.31 12.15
C PHE A 154 -10.90 19.23 12.89
N PHE A 155 -10.60 18.98 14.17
CA PHE A 155 -11.33 18.00 14.98
C PHE A 155 -12.81 18.37 15.15
N ARG A 156 -13.14 19.66 15.23
CA ARG A 156 -14.54 20.11 15.25
C ARG A 156 -15.27 19.76 13.95
N ALA A 157 -14.63 19.91 12.80
CA ALA A 157 -15.21 19.51 11.52
C ALA A 157 -15.40 17.98 11.42
N MET A 158 -14.44 17.19 11.91
CA MET A 158 -14.57 15.73 11.99
C MET A 158 -15.71 15.28 12.91
N ALA A 159 -15.96 15.99 14.02
CA ALA A 159 -17.12 15.73 14.87
C ALA A 159 -18.45 16.13 14.22
N GLN A 160 -18.48 17.23 13.45
CA GLN A 160 -19.68 17.67 12.73
C GLN A 160 -20.18 16.62 11.73
N ASP A 161 -19.26 15.87 11.11
CA ASP A 161 -19.55 14.78 10.18
C ASP A 161 -20.39 13.65 10.77
N LEU A 162 -20.43 13.49 12.10
CA LEU A 162 -21.25 12.50 12.78
C LEU A 162 -22.75 12.84 12.76
N THR A 163 -23.08 14.12 12.56
CA THR A 163 -24.47 14.62 12.69
C THR A 163 -24.98 15.27 11.41
N THR A 164 -24.08 15.78 10.56
CA THR A 164 -24.44 16.47 9.32
C THR A 164 -24.17 15.57 8.12
N THR A 165 -25.23 15.19 7.39
CA THR A 165 -25.11 14.30 6.22
C THR A 165 -25.37 15.00 4.89
N ARG A 166 -25.90 16.24 4.92
CA ARG A 166 -26.25 17.05 3.73
C ARG A 166 -26.08 18.54 4.00
N TYR A 167 -25.75 19.31 2.96
CA TYR A 167 -25.57 20.76 3.02
C TYR A 167 -26.58 21.46 2.12
N ARG A 168 -27.37 22.38 2.67
CA ARG A 168 -28.46 23.03 1.93
C ARG A 168 -27.92 23.96 0.84
N THR A 169 -26.91 24.76 1.17
CA THR A 169 -26.33 25.78 0.28
C THR A 169 -24.82 25.61 0.10
N TRP A 170 -24.26 26.25 -0.92
CA TRP A 170 -22.81 26.35 -1.13
C TRP A 170 -22.11 26.98 0.10
N ASP A 171 -22.72 27.98 0.73
CA ASP A 171 -22.16 28.62 1.92
C ASP A 171 -22.09 27.66 3.12
N ASP A 172 -23.10 26.79 3.28
CA ASP A 172 -23.08 25.74 4.32
C ASP A 172 -21.93 24.75 4.07
N LEU A 173 -21.75 24.32 2.81
CA LEU A 173 -20.65 23.42 2.42
C LEU A 173 -19.28 24.09 2.63
N MET A 174 -19.14 25.36 2.23
CA MET A 174 -17.92 26.13 2.45
C MET A 174 -17.60 26.27 3.94
N GLY A 175 -18.60 26.52 4.78
CA GLY A 175 -18.45 26.57 6.24
C GLY A 175 -17.89 25.27 6.83
N TYR A 176 -18.29 24.12 6.28
CA TYR A 176 -17.67 22.83 6.65
C TYR A 176 -16.25 22.67 6.09
N MET A 177 -16.02 23.03 4.83
CA MET A 177 -14.70 22.96 4.18
C MET A 177 -13.64 23.86 4.84
N GLU A 178 -14.06 24.90 5.57
CA GLU A 178 -13.17 25.70 6.41
C GLU A 178 -12.41 24.86 7.42
N GLY A 179 -13.11 23.99 8.15
CA GLY A 179 -12.52 23.11 9.15
C GLY A 179 -12.01 21.78 8.59
N SER A 180 -12.60 21.23 7.54
CA SER A 180 -12.15 19.95 6.98
C SER A 180 -10.97 20.06 6.00
N ALA A 181 -10.75 21.24 5.39
CA ALA A 181 -9.77 21.36 4.30
C ALA A 181 -8.98 22.67 4.25
N ALA A 182 -9.61 23.84 4.41
CA ALA A 182 -8.89 25.11 4.35
C ALA A 182 -7.81 25.19 5.44
N VAL A 183 -8.16 24.72 6.64
CA VAL A 183 -7.25 24.62 7.78
C VAL A 183 -6.06 23.69 7.51
N ILE A 184 -6.20 22.67 6.67
CA ILE A 184 -5.07 21.83 6.25
C ILE A 184 -4.08 22.64 5.43
N GLY A 185 -4.57 23.55 4.58
CA GLY A 185 -3.74 24.54 3.90
C GLY A 185 -2.94 25.40 4.87
N GLU A 186 -3.56 25.82 5.98
CA GLU A 186 -2.91 26.58 7.05
C GLU A 186 -1.84 25.76 7.77
N MET A 187 -2.15 24.51 8.15
CA MET A 187 -1.20 23.57 8.78
C MET A 187 0.03 23.33 7.91
N MET A 188 -0.14 23.34 6.59
CA MET A 188 0.95 23.08 5.65
C MET A 188 1.88 24.28 5.47
N LEU A 189 1.47 25.51 5.74
CA LEU A 189 2.30 26.69 5.49
C LEU A 189 3.59 26.70 6.32
N PRO A 190 3.59 26.50 7.65
CA PRO A 190 4.82 26.43 8.44
C PRO A 190 5.77 25.33 7.95
N VAL A 191 5.20 24.20 7.49
CA VAL A 191 5.96 23.10 6.89
C VAL A 191 6.60 23.52 5.56
N LEU A 192 5.87 24.24 4.71
CA LEU A 192 6.29 24.66 3.37
C LEU A 192 7.18 25.92 3.36
N ARG A 193 7.22 26.66 4.48
CA ARG A 193 8.05 27.86 4.70
C ARG A 193 7.87 28.94 3.62
N PRO A 194 6.66 29.51 3.48
CA PRO A 194 6.39 30.54 2.48
C PRO A 194 7.31 31.76 2.68
N THR A 195 7.59 32.47 1.59
CA THR A 195 8.37 33.70 1.59
C THR A 195 7.51 34.95 1.87
N SER A 196 6.21 34.78 2.08
CA SER A 196 5.25 35.87 2.28
C SER A 196 3.98 35.36 2.97
N GLU A 197 3.45 36.12 3.93
CA GLU A 197 2.17 35.84 4.62
C GLU A 197 0.98 35.83 3.66
N ARG A 198 1.10 36.50 2.50
CA ARG A 198 0.11 36.46 1.41
C ARG A 198 -0.14 35.05 0.85
N ALA A 199 0.66 34.05 1.22
CA ALA A 199 0.43 32.66 0.89
C ALA A 199 -0.80 32.04 1.60
N LEU A 200 -1.31 32.66 2.67
CA LEU A 200 -2.41 32.12 3.48
C LEU A 200 -3.70 31.90 2.68
N ALA A 201 -4.23 32.95 2.06
CA ALA A 201 -5.48 32.86 1.31
C ALA A 201 -5.42 31.87 0.13
N PRO A 202 -4.36 31.88 -0.72
CA PRO A 202 -4.18 30.87 -1.76
C PRO A 202 -4.04 29.43 -1.23
N ALA A 203 -3.39 29.22 -0.08
CA ALA A 203 -3.26 27.90 0.53
C ALA A 203 -4.62 27.36 1.01
N ARG A 204 -5.43 28.22 1.64
CA ARG A 204 -6.82 27.91 2.03
C ARG A 204 -7.67 27.59 0.80
N ALA A 205 -7.58 28.39 -0.27
CA ALA A 205 -8.28 28.14 -1.54
C ALA A 205 -7.87 26.79 -2.17
N LEU A 206 -6.59 26.41 -2.07
CA LEU A 206 -6.13 25.09 -2.55
C LEU A 206 -6.71 23.94 -1.72
N GLY A 207 -6.81 24.11 -0.40
CA GLY A 207 -7.50 23.16 0.48
C GLY A 207 -8.95 22.96 0.05
N HIS A 208 -9.68 24.06 -0.15
CA HIS A 208 -11.04 24.04 -0.68
C HIS A 208 -11.13 23.31 -2.03
N ALA A 209 -10.23 23.61 -2.97
CA ALA A 209 -10.22 22.97 -4.29
C ALA A 209 -9.97 21.45 -4.20
N PHE A 210 -9.05 21.01 -3.34
CA PHE A 210 -8.78 19.59 -3.14
C PHE A 210 -9.96 18.86 -2.52
N GLN A 211 -10.66 19.48 -1.58
CA GLN A 211 -11.79 18.86 -0.91
C GLN A 211 -13.01 18.76 -1.83
N LEU A 212 -13.35 19.81 -2.57
CA LEU A 212 -14.40 19.73 -3.59
C LEU A 212 -14.05 18.70 -4.67
N THR A 213 -12.77 18.56 -5.03
CA THR A 213 -12.31 17.48 -5.93
C THR A 213 -12.55 16.09 -5.35
N ASN A 214 -12.42 15.91 -4.03
CA ASN A 214 -12.72 14.64 -3.37
C ASN A 214 -14.23 14.36 -3.43
N PHE A 215 -15.09 15.31 -3.03
CA PHE A 215 -16.55 15.15 -3.09
C PHE A 215 -17.06 14.83 -4.50
N LEU A 216 -16.54 15.51 -5.52
CA LEU A 216 -16.92 15.25 -6.91
C LEU A 216 -16.47 13.88 -7.41
N ARG A 217 -15.38 13.33 -6.88
CA ARG A 217 -14.83 12.03 -7.29
C ARG A 217 -15.51 10.86 -6.57
N ASP A 218 -15.91 11.08 -5.32
CA ASP A 218 -16.25 10.03 -4.34
C ASP A 218 -17.76 9.94 -4.05
N VAL A 219 -18.60 10.58 -4.87
CA VAL A 219 -20.07 10.58 -4.71
C VAL A 219 -20.65 9.18 -4.47
N ASP A 220 -20.21 8.17 -5.22
CA ASP A 220 -20.75 6.81 -5.10
C ASP A 220 -20.43 6.20 -3.73
N GLU A 221 -19.19 6.34 -3.27
CA GLU A 221 -18.75 5.89 -1.96
C GLU A 221 -19.38 6.72 -0.82
N ASP A 222 -19.59 8.03 -1.01
CA ASP A 222 -20.25 8.89 -0.04
C ASP A 222 -21.73 8.53 0.13
N LEU A 223 -22.39 8.11 -0.95
CA LEU A 223 -23.78 7.62 -0.90
C LEU A 223 -23.90 6.30 -0.14
N ASP A 224 -22.92 5.40 -0.24
CA ASP A 224 -22.88 4.17 0.58
C ASP A 224 -22.87 4.49 2.07
N ARG A 225 -22.24 5.62 2.44
CA ARG A 225 -22.17 6.17 3.81
C ARG A 225 -23.38 7.02 4.20
N GLY A 226 -24.38 7.12 3.33
CA GLY A 226 -25.57 7.96 3.53
C GLY A 226 -25.30 9.47 3.49
N ARG A 227 -24.19 9.91 2.87
CA ARG A 227 -23.76 11.31 2.81
C ARG A 227 -23.92 11.90 1.41
N VAL A 228 -24.26 13.19 1.35
CA VAL A 228 -24.29 13.97 0.11
C VAL A 228 -23.68 15.34 0.37
N TYR A 229 -22.42 15.51 -0.04
CA TYR A 229 -21.69 16.76 0.14
C TYR A 229 -22.08 17.85 -0.87
N LEU A 230 -22.53 17.50 -2.07
CA LEU A 230 -22.95 18.48 -3.06
C LEU A 230 -24.13 19.33 -2.53
N PRO A 231 -24.13 20.67 -2.72
CA PRO A 231 -25.18 21.53 -2.20
C PRO A 231 -26.56 21.10 -2.70
N GLN A 232 -27.53 20.97 -1.80
CA GLN A 232 -28.89 20.57 -2.18
C GLN A 232 -29.52 21.59 -3.14
N GLU A 233 -29.25 22.89 -2.97
CA GLU A 233 -29.73 23.92 -3.89
C GLU A 233 -29.26 23.72 -5.34
N ASP A 234 -28.05 23.19 -5.54
CA ASP A 234 -27.51 22.92 -6.86
C ASP A 234 -28.09 21.62 -7.43
N ILE A 235 -28.23 20.58 -6.61
CA ILE A 235 -28.92 19.34 -6.98
C ILE A 235 -30.34 19.65 -7.48
N ASP A 236 -31.10 20.43 -6.70
CA ASP A 236 -32.47 20.85 -7.02
C ASP A 236 -32.51 21.71 -8.29
N ARG A 237 -31.58 22.67 -8.41
CA ARG A 237 -31.48 23.56 -9.58
C ARG A 237 -31.31 22.81 -10.89
N PHE A 238 -30.52 21.73 -10.90
CA PHE A 238 -30.28 20.93 -12.10
C PHE A 238 -31.27 19.76 -12.25
N GLY A 239 -32.12 19.50 -11.25
CA GLY A 239 -33.03 18.36 -11.23
C GLY A 239 -32.30 17.02 -11.24
N ALA A 240 -31.11 16.97 -10.64
CA ALA A 240 -30.31 15.76 -10.55
C ALA A 240 -30.72 14.94 -9.31
N ASP A 241 -30.54 13.62 -9.37
CA ASP A 241 -30.75 12.75 -8.21
C ASP A 241 -29.56 11.79 -8.07
N PRO A 242 -28.66 12.01 -7.09
CA PRO A 242 -27.50 11.16 -6.90
C PRO A 242 -27.88 9.72 -6.48
N PHE A 243 -29.04 9.51 -5.86
CA PHE A 243 -29.46 8.19 -5.38
C PHE A 243 -29.81 7.23 -6.51
N ASN A 244 -30.11 7.75 -7.71
CA ASN A 244 -30.28 6.93 -8.91
C ASN A 244 -28.96 6.35 -9.45
N ARG A 245 -27.81 6.82 -8.93
CA ARG A 245 -26.45 6.36 -9.31
C ARG A 245 -26.23 6.25 -10.81
N THR A 246 -26.80 7.20 -11.55
CA THR A 246 -26.78 7.21 -13.00
C THR A 246 -26.29 8.58 -13.47
N ALA A 247 -25.30 8.59 -14.36
CA ALA A 247 -24.93 9.80 -15.08
C ALA A 247 -25.96 10.07 -16.18
N ASP A 248 -27.09 10.68 -15.82
CA ASP A 248 -28.10 11.17 -16.77
C ASP A 248 -27.75 12.61 -17.24
N PRO A 249 -28.52 13.23 -18.15
CA PRO A 249 -28.23 14.59 -18.59
C PRO A 249 -28.27 15.66 -17.47
N ALA A 250 -29.12 15.50 -16.46
CA ALA A 250 -29.22 16.42 -15.33
C ALA A 250 -27.98 16.33 -14.42
N TRP A 251 -27.57 15.11 -14.08
CA TRP A 251 -26.33 14.81 -13.34
C TRP A 251 -25.10 15.38 -14.06
N ARG A 252 -24.98 15.15 -15.37
CA ARG A 252 -23.88 15.71 -16.17
C ARG A 252 -23.87 17.25 -16.18
N ALA A 253 -25.04 17.89 -16.10
CA ALA A 253 -25.12 19.34 -16.02
C ALA A 253 -24.65 19.86 -14.66
N LEU A 254 -25.11 19.23 -13.56
CA LEU A 254 -24.65 19.51 -12.20
C LEU A 254 -23.13 19.33 -12.07
N MET A 255 -22.60 18.17 -12.49
CA MET A 255 -21.16 17.90 -12.39
C MET A 255 -20.31 18.89 -13.18
N ARG A 256 -20.76 19.35 -14.36
CA ARG A 256 -20.08 20.40 -15.11
C ARG A 256 -20.05 21.73 -14.36
N PHE A 257 -21.15 22.09 -13.73
CA PHE A 257 -21.27 23.31 -12.94
C PHE A 257 -20.33 23.28 -11.72
N GLU A 258 -20.35 22.19 -10.96
CA GLU A 258 -19.47 22.04 -9.78
C GLU A 258 -17.98 21.96 -10.15
N ILE A 259 -17.64 21.29 -11.26
CA ILE A 259 -16.26 21.26 -11.76
C ILE A 259 -15.78 22.66 -12.17
N ALA A 260 -16.65 23.48 -12.78
CA ALA A 260 -16.34 24.86 -13.12
C ALA A 260 -16.08 25.69 -11.86
N ARG A 261 -16.96 25.60 -10.85
CA ARG A 261 -16.77 26.22 -9.53
C ARG A 261 -15.45 25.79 -8.88
N ASN A 262 -15.13 24.50 -8.92
CA ASN A 262 -13.87 23.99 -8.37
C ASN A 262 -12.63 24.55 -9.09
N ARG A 263 -12.71 24.72 -10.42
CA ARG A 263 -11.62 25.35 -11.20
C ARG A 263 -11.37 26.81 -10.80
N GLU A 264 -12.40 27.54 -10.37
CA GLU A 264 -12.22 28.89 -9.83
C GLU A 264 -11.42 28.87 -8.52
N LEU A 265 -11.64 27.88 -7.64
CA LEU A 265 -10.83 27.69 -6.42
C LEU A 265 -9.37 27.38 -6.77
N TYR A 266 -9.12 26.54 -7.77
CA TYR A 266 -7.75 26.29 -8.28
C TYR A 266 -7.08 27.54 -8.86
N ALA A 267 -7.84 28.41 -9.51
CA ALA A 267 -7.35 29.68 -10.04
C ALA A 267 -7.01 30.67 -8.91
N GLN A 268 -7.83 30.73 -7.86
CA GLN A 268 -7.54 31.51 -6.65
C GLN A 268 -6.30 31.02 -5.91
N ALA A 269 -6.01 29.72 -5.97
CA ALA A 269 -4.82 29.11 -5.37
C ALA A 269 -3.52 29.36 -6.17
N GLU A 270 -3.59 29.58 -7.49
CA GLU A 270 -2.43 29.70 -8.39
C GLU A 270 -1.39 30.74 -7.92
N PRO A 271 -1.77 31.98 -7.55
CA PRO A 271 -0.80 32.99 -7.13
C PRO A 271 0.04 32.56 -5.92
N GLY A 272 -0.48 31.64 -5.09
CA GLY A 272 0.20 31.10 -3.91
C GLY A 272 1.53 30.43 -4.22
N LEU A 273 1.67 29.83 -5.41
CA LEU A 273 2.91 29.13 -5.81
C LEU A 273 4.11 30.09 -5.87
N ALA A 274 3.89 31.35 -6.23
CA ALA A 274 4.96 32.34 -6.30
C ALA A 274 5.57 32.64 -4.92
N PHE A 275 4.76 32.54 -3.85
CA PHE A 275 5.17 32.79 -2.47
C PHE A 275 5.85 31.59 -1.80
N LEU A 276 6.10 30.50 -2.52
CA LEU A 276 6.77 29.31 -1.97
C LEU A 276 8.23 29.23 -2.42
N PRO A 277 9.15 28.75 -1.55
CA PRO A 277 10.49 28.36 -1.96
C PRO A 277 10.45 27.31 -3.08
N ASP A 278 11.49 27.23 -3.89
CA ASP A 278 11.51 26.41 -5.12
C ASP A 278 11.09 24.94 -4.91
N ALA A 279 11.63 24.26 -3.89
CA ALA A 279 11.24 22.89 -3.56
C ALA A 279 9.76 22.77 -3.15
N SER A 280 9.27 23.66 -2.28
CA SER A 280 7.89 23.72 -1.84
C SER A 280 6.93 24.06 -3.00
N ARG A 281 7.32 25.01 -3.86
CA ARG A 281 6.58 25.40 -5.07
C ARG A 281 6.40 24.21 -6.00
N ARG A 282 7.47 23.45 -6.27
CA ARG A 282 7.40 22.23 -7.10
C ARG A 282 6.54 21.14 -6.47
N CYS A 283 6.65 20.93 -5.16
CA CYS A 283 5.83 19.99 -4.40
C CYS A 283 4.33 20.34 -4.53
N VAL A 284 3.96 21.57 -4.20
CA VAL A 284 2.56 22.04 -4.24
C VAL A 284 2.05 22.10 -5.68
N GLY A 285 2.86 22.57 -6.63
CA GLY A 285 2.51 22.58 -8.06
C GLY A 285 2.26 21.18 -8.63
N THR A 286 3.03 20.18 -8.20
CA THR A 286 2.81 18.77 -8.55
C THR A 286 1.52 18.24 -7.95
N ALA A 287 1.30 18.46 -6.65
CA ALA A 287 0.07 18.04 -5.98
C ALA A 287 -1.15 18.67 -6.66
N LYS A 288 -1.12 19.99 -6.91
CA LYS A 288 -2.15 20.74 -7.63
C LYS A 288 -2.44 20.15 -9.00
N THR A 289 -1.40 19.92 -9.81
CA THR A 289 -1.55 19.37 -11.17
C THR A 289 -2.20 17.98 -11.14
N LEU A 290 -1.78 17.13 -10.21
CA LEU A 290 -2.31 15.77 -10.09
C LEU A 290 -3.75 15.75 -9.56
N TYR A 291 -4.10 16.65 -8.65
CA TYR A 291 -5.47 16.79 -8.14
C TYR A 291 -6.40 17.39 -9.19
N ALA A 292 -6.01 18.45 -9.89
CA ALA A 292 -6.77 19.00 -11.01
C ALA A 292 -6.97 17.97 -12.14
N GLY A 293 -5.97 17.11 -12.37
CA GLY A 293 -6.07 15.99 -13.31
C GLY A 293 -7.15 14.97 -12.96
N ILE A 294 -7.67 14.93 -11.73
CA ILE A 294 -8.83 14.08 -11.37
C ILE A 294 -10.09 14.62 -12.05
N LEU A 295 -10.27 15.94 -12.12
CA LEU A 295 -11.42 16.56 -12.78
C LEU A 295 -11.45 16.20 -14.27
N GLU A 296 -10.29 16.24 -14.93
CA GLU A 296 -10.15 15.77 -16.32
C GLU A 296 -10.57 14.30 -16.46
N ARG A 297 -10.26 13.45 -15.47
CA ARG A 297 -10.64 12.03 -15.50
C ARG A 297 -12.15 11.84 -15.31
N ILE A 298 -12.81 12.69 -14.54
CA ILE A 298 -14.27 12.72 -14.42
C ILE A 298 -14.90 13.14 -15.76
N GLU A 299 -14.39 14.21 -16.38
CA GLU A 299 -14.87 14.67 -17.70
C GLU A 299 -14.64 13.62 -18.80
N MET A 300 -13.48 12.95 -18.82
CA MET A 300 -13.20 11.85 -19.76
C MET A 300 -14.08 10.62 -19.54
N ALA A 301 -14.66 10.46 -18.35
CA ALA A 301 -15.64 9.43 -18.03
C ALA A 301 -17.08 9.92 -18.29
N ASP A 302 -17.26 11.06 -18.99
CA ASP A 302 -18.56 11.67 -19.24
C ASP A 302 -19.36 11.90 -17.94
N TYR A 303 -18.64 12.29 -16.88
CA TYR A 303 -19.16 12.57 -15.54
C TYR A 303 -19.77 11.37 -14.81
N ASP A 304 -19.53 10.16 -15.32
CA ASP A 304 -19.95 8.91 -14.69
C ASP A 304 -18.99 8.50 -13.57
N VAL A 305 -19.25 9.06 -12.39
CA VAL A 305 -18.51 8.78 -11.15
C VAL A 305 -18.99 7.49 -10.47
N PHE A 306 -20.18 7.00 -10.82
CA PHE A 306 -20.80 5.80 -10.26
C PHE A 306 -20.24 4.52 -10.88
N ALA A 307 -19.90 4.52 -12.17
CA ALA A 307 -19.33 3.33 -12.81
C ALA A 307 -17.91 3.02 -12.30
N ARG A 308 -17.12 4.06 -12.02
CA ARG A 308 -15.76 3.90 -11.49
C ARG A 308 -15.21 5.21 -10.93
N ARG A 309 -14.69 5.13 -9.70
CA ARG A 309 -13.89 6.20 -9.09
C ARG A 309 -12.76 6.71 -9.99
N ALA A 310 -12.79 8.02 -10.30
CA ALA A 310 -11.81 8.67 -11.16
C ALA A 310 -10.44 8.77 -10.47
N ARG A 311 -9.38 8.26 -11.12
CA ARG A 311 -8.00 8.31 -10.57
C ARG A 311 -6.99 8.69 -11.66
N VAL A 312 -6.00 9.49 -11.28
CA VAL A 312 -4.81 9.72 -12.11
C VAL A 312 -3.92 8.47 -12.08
N PRO A 313 -3.55 7.90 -13.24
CA PRO A 313 -2.75 6.68 -13.29
C PRO A 313 -1.32 6.93 -12.81
N THR A 314 -0.69 5.90 -12.23
CA THR A 314 0.65 5.99 -11.61
C THR A 314 1.72 6.50 -12.57
N TRP A 315 1.67 6.14 -13.85
CA TRP A 315 2.64 6.64 -14.83
C TRP A 315 2.52 8.16 -15.03
N ARG A 316 1.31 8.72 -15.00
CA ARG A 316 1.10 10.18 -15.10
C ARG A 316 1.54 10.87 -13.81
N LYS A 317 1.31 10.25 -12.65
CA LYS A 317 1.86 10.71 -11.36
C LYS A 317 3.38 10.78 -11.38
N ALA A 318 4.03 9.71 -11.84
CA ALA A 318 5.48 9.65 -11.97
C ALA A 318 6.03 10.63 -13.01
N ALA A 319 5.35 10.81 -14.15
CA ALA A 319 5.75 11.76 -15.19
C ALA A 319 5.70 13.21 -14.69
N VAL A 320 4.60 13.63 -14.03
CA VAL A 320 4.47 14.98 -13.47
C VAL A 320 5.49 15.21 -12.36
N ALA A 321 5.69 14.25 -11.46
CA ALA A 321 6.70 14.35 -10.41
C ALA A 321 8.14 14.41 -10.98
N GLY A 322 8.44 13.60 -12.00
CA GLY A 322 9.74 13.59 -12.67
C GLY A 322 10.03 14.89 -13.45
N ALA A 323 9.02 15.44 -14.12
CA ALA A 323 9.09 16.74 -14.78
C ALA A 323 9.35 17.87 -13.76
N ALA A 324 8.66 17.84 -12.63
CA ALA A 324 8.90 18.80 -11.55
C ALA A 324 10.35 18.70 -11.02
N LEU A 325 10.88 17.49 -10.78
CA LEU A 325 12.27 17.30 -10.32
C LEU A 325 13.33 17.82 -11.29
N THR A 326 13.05 17.83 -12.59
CA THR A 326 14.00 18.23 -13.65
C THR A 326 13.82 19.69 -14.12
N GLY A 327 12.75 20.37 -13.69
CA GLY A 327 12.44 21.73 -14.10
C GLY A 327 11.96 21.87 -15.55
N VAL A 328 11.68 20.76 -16.24
CA VAL A 328 11.19 20.74 -17.63
C VAL A 328 9.67 20.62 -17.60
N ALA A 329 8.95 21.63 -18.08
CA ALA A 329 7.49 21.55 -18.22
C ALA A 329 7.11 20.51 -19.28
N MET A 330 6.26 19.53 -18.94
CA MET A 330 5.62 18.70 -19.96
C MET A 330 4.47 19.50 -20.60
N ALA A 331 4.60 19.85 -21.87
CA ALA A 331 3.46 20.25 -22.67
C ALA A 331 2.50 19.06 -22.78
N ALA A 332 1.28 19.22 -22.27
CA ALA A 332 0.24 18.22 -22.38
C ALA A 332 -0.24 18.11 -23.84
N THR A 333 0.35 17.21 -24.63
CA THR A 333 -0.22 16.81 -25.92
C THR A 333 -1.38 15.86 -25.68
N MET A 334 -2.60 16.42 -25.62
CA MET A 334 -3.80 15.73 -26.04
C MET A 334 -4.40 16.49 -27.23
N THR A 335 -4.23 15.94 -28.43
CA THR A 335 -5.08 16.29 -29.57
C THR A 335 -5.63 14.99 -30.15
N SER A 336 -6.96 15.00 -30.25
CA SER A 336 -7.88 13.99 -30.74
C SER A 336 -7.35 12.97 -31.77
N ALA A 337 -7.41 11.70 -31.40
CA ALA A 337 -7.61 10.61 -32.36
C ALA A 337 -9.02 10.04 -32.13
N GLY A 338 -9.94 10.33 -33.05
CA GLY A 338 -11.26 9.69 -33.04
C GLY A 338 -12.45 10.59 -33.38
N ARG A 339 -12.46 11.22 -34.56
CA ARG A 339 -13.73 11.44 -35.27
C ARG A 339 -13.56 10.97 -36.71
N GLY A 340 -14.25 9.88 -37.02
CA GLY A 340 -14.33 9.29 -38.34
C GLY A 340 -14.85 10.31 -39.34
N GLY A 341 -14.21 10.34 -40.50
CA GLY A 341 -14.61 11.17 -41.62
C GLY A 341 -15.94 10.71 -42.19
N THR A 342 -16.91 11.62 -42.19
CA THR A 342 -17.99 11.60 -43.17
C THR A 342 -17.63 12.59 -44.28
N LYS A 343 -17.41 12.04 -45.47
CA LYS A 343 -17.30 12.79 -46.72
C LYS A 343 -18.61 13.53 -46.97
N SER A 344 -18.56 14.85 -47.18
CA SER A 344 -19.55 15.53 -48.01
C SER A 344 -18.98 16.81 -48.62
N ARG A 345 -18.80 16.71 -49.94
CA ARG A 345 -19.16 17.69 -50.97
C ARG A 345 -18.44 19.06 -50.98
N ARG A 346 -17.54 19.15 -51.97
CA ARG A 346 -17.18 20.33 -52.76
C ARG A 346 -18.33 21.33 -52.90
N GLU A 347 -18.08 22.58 -52.52
CA GLU A 347 -18.54 23.74 -53.27
C GLU A 347 -17.40 24.76 -53.37
N THR A 348 -17.22 25.21 -54.61
CA THR A 348 -16.20 26.11 -55.13
C THR A 348 -16.69 27.56 -55.10
N LYS A 349 -15.85 28.49 -54.63
CA LYS A 349 -15.77 29.88 -55.10
C LYS A 349 -14.53 30.50 -54.44
N ALA A 350 -13.40 30.64 -55.13
CA ALA A 350 -13.06 31.63 -56.15
C ALA A 350 -12.77 33.02 -55.55
N GLU A 351 -11.51 33.41 -55.72
CA GLU A 351 -10.97 34.79 -55.84
C GLU A 351 -11.02 35.62 -54.54
N ASP A 352 -10.01 36.36 -54.11
CA ASP A 352 -9.00 37.19 -54.79
C ASP A 352 -7.94 37.50 -53.71
N GLY A 353 -6.63 37.38 -53.90
CA GLY A 353 -5.83 38.42 -54.54
C GLY A 353 -4.77 38.97 -53.56
N GLY A 354 -3.52 39.05 -54.01
CA GLY A 354 -2.43 39.84 -53.37
C GLY A 354 -1.58 39.07 -52.36
N ARG A 355 -0.39 38.56 -52.73
CA ARG A 355 0.89 39.31 -52.78
C ARG A 355 1.11 40.17 -51.52
N GLY A 356 2.15 40.00 -50.73
CA GLY A 356 3.33 39.16 -50.90
C GLY A 356 4.35 39.35 -49.78
N ALA A 357 5.45 38.61 -49.94
CA ALA A 357 6.81 38.82 -49.42
C ALA A 357 6.98 38.98 -47.89
N ARG A 358 7.56 37.98 -47.21
CA ARG A 358 9.02 37.76 -47.01
C ARG A 358 9.62 38.80 -46.08
N SER A 359 10.06 38.37 -44.88
CA SER A 359 11.49 38.13 -44.58
C SER A 359 12.13 39.40 -44.01
N ALA A 360 12.99 39.41 -43.00
CA ALA A 360 13.50 38.44 -42.05
C ALA A 360 14.30 39.26 -41.00
N ASN A 361 14.68 38.57 -39.93
CA ASN A 361 15.89 38.78 -39.14
C ASN A 361 16.05 40.04 -38.26
N ASP A 362 15.92 39.82 -36.95
CA ASP A 362 17.05 39.64 -35.98
C ASP A 362 18.05 40.82 -35.79
N PRO A 363 18.95 40.77 -34.78
CA PRO A 363 18.76 41.07 -33.36
C PRO A 363 19.68 42.23 -32.89
N THR A 364 20.05 42.21 -31.60
CA THR A 364 20.92 43.12 -30.82
C THR A 364 20.12 44.27 -30.19
N GLY A 365 20.25 44.59 -28.90
CA GLY A 365 21.23 44.29 -27.87
C GLY A 365 21.32 45.54 -26.99
N GLY A 366 21.47 45.42 -25.67
CA GLY A 366 21.81 46.61 -24.88
C GLY A 366 21.31 46.64 -23.45
N ARG A 367 22.26 46.41 -22.55
CA ARG A 367 22.27 46.65 -21.10
C ARG A 367 21.78 48.05 -20.72
N GLY A 368 21.32 48.21 -19.48
CA GLY A 368 21.36 49.51 -18.81
C GLY A 368 20.48 49.63 -17.57
N ALA A 369 21.00 49.23 -16.42
CA ALA A 369 20.46 49.60 -15.12
C ALA A 369 20.59 51.11 -14.88
N ARG A 370 19.61 51.72 -14.20
CA ARG A 370 19.86 52.71 -13.14
C ARG A 370 18.62 52.99 -12.29
N SER A 371 18.91 53.10 -10.99
CA SER A 371 18.07 53.43 -9.85
C SER A 371 17.69 54.92 -9.81
N ALA A 372 16.59 55.26 -9.16
CA ALA A 372 16.39 56.55 -8.51
C ALA A 372 15.42 56.40 -7.33
N SER A 373 15.85 56.94 -6.20
CA SER A 373 15.20 56.95 -4.89
C SER A 373 14.40 58.24 -4.65
N ASP A 374 13.61 58.18 -3.59
CA ASP A 374 13.12 59.27 -2.73
C ASP A 374 12.02 60.19 -3.26
N LEU A 375 10.91 60.24 -2.49
CA LEU A 375 10.44 61.47 -1.85
C LEU A 375 9.44 61.16 -0.72
N THR A 376 9.60 61.96 0.33
CA THR A 376 9.05 61.96 1.68
C THR A 376 7.64 62.53 1.81
N GLY A 377 6.93 62.21 2.90
CA GLY A 377 5.90 63.10 3.47
C GLY A 377 4.95 62.45 4.48
N GLY A 378 5.17 62.69 5.78
CA GLY A 378 4.34 62.18 6.88
C GLY A 378 3.25 63.12 7.42
N ARG A 379 2.57 62.63 8.48
CA ARG A 379 1.67 63.24 9.52
C ARG A 379 0.51 62.24 9.75
N GLY A 380 0.09 61.77 10.92
CA GLY A 380 0.34 62.11 12.33
C GLY A 380 -0.97 62.55 13.02
N ALA A 381 -1.62 61.67 13.83
CA ALA A 381 -2.51 61.96 14.98
C ALA A 381 -3.26 60.67 15.43
N ARG A 382 -2.95 60.10 16.60
CA ARG A 382 -3.55 60.28 17.96
C ARG A 382 -4.86 59.49 18.23
N SER A 383 -4.68 58.43 19.02
CA SER A 383 -5.43 57.91 20.18
C SER A 383 -6.77 58.54 20.58
N ALA A 384 -7.77 57.69 20.83
CA ALA A 384 -8.70 57.82 21.96
C ALA A 384 -9.39 56.46 22.24
N SER A 385 -9.44 56.15 23.53
CA SER A 385 -10.10 55.06 24.22
C SER A 385 -11.64 55.14 24.17
N ASP A 386 -12.33 54.01 24.36
CA ASP A 386 -13.30 53.82 25.46
C ASP A 386 -14.10 52.51 25.29
N GLU A 387 -13.98 51.65 26.30
CA GLU A 387 -14.98 50.65 26.73
C GLU A 387 -16.20 51.41 27.31
N PRO A 388 -17.44 50.84 27.34
CA PRO A 388 -17.76 49.91 28.43
C PRO A 388 -18.94 48.90 28.25
N ARG A 389 -18.88 47.87 29.11
CA ARG A 389 -19.94 47.24 29.95
C ARG A 389 -21.08 46.36 29.37
N ASP A 390 -21.06 45.13 29.91
CA ASP A 390 -22.13 44.18 30.27
C ASP A 390 -23.37 44.81 30.97
N PRO A 391 -24.58 44.26 30.75
CA PRO A 391 -25.34 43.78 31.91
C PRO A 391 -26.03 42.41 31.74
N ARG A 392 -26.03 41.67 32.87
CA ARG A 392 -26.70 40.39 33.15
C ARG A 392 -28.24 40.45 33.18
N THR A 393 -28.80 39.22 33.12
CA THR A 393 -30.06 38.68 33.70
C THR A 393 -31.40 38.98 33.05
N GLN A 394 -32.08 37.94 32.53
CA GLN A 394 -33.36 37.40 33.05
C GLN A 394 -33.86 36.18 32.24
N ALA A 395 -34.38 35.18 32.96
CA ALA A 395 -35.16 34.04 32.44
C ALA A 395 -36.59 34.48 32.03
N PRO A 396 -37.37 33.59 31.38
CA PRO A 396 -38.57 33.13 32.06
C PRO A 396 -38.94 31.64 31.85
N THR A 397 -39.81 31.20 32.75
CA THR A 397 -40.43 29.89 32.99
C THR A 397 -41.73 29.64 32.21
N ASP A 398 -42.00 28.35 31.98
CA ASP A 398 -43.29 27.62 31.97
C ASP A 398 -44.50 28.08 31.14
N ALA A 399 -44.99 27.16 30.28
CA ALA A 399 -46.42 26.91 30.08
C ALA A 399 -46.69 25.44 29.69
N LYS A 400 -47.57 24.80 30.46
CA LYS A 400 -48.09 23.42 30.34
C LYS A 400 -49.27 23.33 29.35
N THR A 401 -49.33 22.20 28.62
CA THR A 401 -50.44 21.27 28.24
C THR A 401 -51.90 21.78 28.09
N PRO A 402 -52.77 21.14 27.25
CA PRO A 402 -53.28 19.80 27.56
C PRO A 402 -53.49 18.83 26.37
N LEU A 403 -53.55 17.54 26.76
CA LEU A 403 -54.12 16.40 26.05
C LEU A 403 -55.60 16.61 25.70
N VAL A 404 -56.07 15.97 24.63
CA VAL A 404 -57.44 15.47 24.52
C VAL A 404 -57.39 14.01 24.08
N GLU A 405 -57.85 13.15 24.99
CA GLU A 405 -58.26 11.77 24.75
C GLU A 405 -59.53 11.75 23.88
N GLU A 406 -59.65 10.77 22.98
CA GLU A 406 -60.93 10.08 22.86
C GLU A 406 -60.70 8.58 22.67
N THR A 407 -61.29 7.86 23.62
CA THR A 407 -61.25 6.42 23.83
C THR A 407 -62.52 5.82 23.21
N VAL A 408 -62.51 4.50 22.96
CA VAL A 408 -63.61 3.54 23.23
C VAL A 408 -64.07 2.63 22.06
N HIS A 409 -63.80 1.33 22.29
CA HIS A 409 -64.48 0.09 21.85
C HIS A 409 -64.33 -0.40 20.39
N GLY A 410 -64.03 -1.68 20.13
CA GLY A 410 -63.80 -2.81 21.01
C GLY A 410 -63.83 -4.15 20.26
N ARG A 411 -63.11 -5.13 20.83
CA ARG A 411 -63.47 -6.55 21.00
C ARG A 411 -63.03 -7.58 19.94
N ARG A 412 -62.02 -8.36 20.38
CA ARG A 412 -61.81 -9.85 20.34
C ARG A 412 -61.74 -10.51 18.94
N GLU A 413 -60.87 -11.50 18.69
CA GLU A 413 -60.69 -12.75 19.43
C GLU A 413 -59.27 -13.36 19.25
N THR A 414 -58.70 -13.85 20.37
CA THR A 414 -57.97 -15.12 20.65
C THR A 414 -56.96 -15.67 19.61
N LYS A 415 -55.77 -16.24 19.93
CA LYS A 415 -55.41 -17.23 20.98
C LYS A 415 -53.88 -17.46 20.90
N ALA A 416 -53.07 -17.06 21.91
CA ALA A 416 -52.37 -17.89 22.91
C ALA A 416 -51.58 -19.12 22.37
N GLU A 417 -50.24 -19.04 22.35
CA GLU A 417 -49.26 -19.63 23.31
C GLU A 417 -48.80 -21.04 22.87
N ASP A 418 -47.55 -21.26 22.47
CA ASP A 418 -46.25 -21.25 23.18
C ASP A 418 -45.88 -22.59 23.83
N GLY A 419 -44.59 -22.94 23.75
CA GLY A 419 -43.92 -23.84 24.68
C GLY A 419 -43.51 -25.22 24.18
N GLY A 420 -42.23 -25.38 23.82
CA GLY A 420 -41.59 -26.68 23.64
C GLY A 420 -40.20 -26.73 24.30
N ARG A 421 -40.14 -27.20 25.56
CA ARG A 421 -38.90 -27.62 26.25
C ARG A 421 -38.50 -29.02 25.80
N GLY A 422 -37.20 -29.26 25.71
CA GLY A 422 -36.63 -30.59 25.52
C GLY A 422 -36.57 -31.43 26.80
N ALA A 423 -36.42 -32.74 26.63
CA ALA A 423 -35.74 -33.60 27.59
C ALA A 423 -35.27 -34.90 26.91
N ARG A 424 -34.09 -35.33 27.36
CA ARG A 424 -33.37 -36.56 27.06
C ARG A 424 -34.14 -37.78 27.59
N SER A 425 -33.96 -38.96 27.01
CA SER A 425 -33.43 -40.13 27.72
C SER A 425 -33.36 -41.37 26.81
N ALA A 426 -32.39 -42.22 27.18
CA ALA A 426 -31.97 -43.49 26.65
C ALA A 426 -33.08 -44.54 26.39
N ASN A 427 -32.85 -45.40 25.40
CA ASN A 427 -32.48 -46.80 25.67
C ASN A 427 -32.23 -47.54 24.33
N ASP A 428 -31.05 -48.14 24.23
CA ASP A 428 -30.82 -49.37 23.46
C ASP A 428 -31.62 -50.49 24.16
N PRO A 429 -32.19 -51.48 23.44
CA PRO A 429 -31.39 -52.65 23.12
C PRO A 429 -31.72 -53.33 21.78
N THR A 430 -30.69 -54.00 21.24
CA THR A 430 -30.75 -55.30 20.55
C THR A 430 -31.38 -55.39 19.15
N GLY A 431 -30.60 -56.01 18.25
CA GLY A 431 -31.15 -57.09 17.42
C GLY A 431 -30.98 -56.95 15.91
N GLY A 432 -29.91 -57.56 15.40
CA GLY A 432 -30.07 -58.65 14.43
C GLY A 432 -30.32 -58.31 12.97
N ARG A 433 -29.27 -58.60 12.17
CA ARG A 433 -29.28 -59.37 10.91
C ARG A 433 -30.29 -58.99 9.82
N GLY A 434 -29.75 -58.86 8.62
CA GLY A 434 -30.29 -59.60 7.48
C GLY A 434 -30.47 -58.80 6.20
N ALA A 435 -29.53 -59.01 5.30
CA ALA A 435 -29.59 -58.70 3.88
C ALA A 435 -30.97 -58.96 3.24
N ARG A 436 -31.29 -58.15 2.22
CA ARG A 436 -31.83 -58.65 0.95
C ARG A 436 -31.57 -57.67 -0.18
N SER A 437 -31.10 -58.28 -1.27
CA SER A 437 -30.79 -57.77 -2.59
C SER A 437 -32.01 -57.23 -3.33
N ALA A 438 -31.77 -56.32 -4.28
CA ALA A 438 -32.52 -56.29 -5.54
C ALA A 438 -31.62 -55.73 -6.65
N SER A 439 -31.21 -56.63 -7.56
CA SER A 439 -30.88 -56.33 -8.94
C SER A 439 -32.17 -56.01 -9.71
N ASP A 440 -32.17 -54.96 -10.52
CA ASP A 440 -32.49 -54.98 -11.96
C ASP A 440 -32.66 -53.55 -12.51
N GLU A 441 -31.75 -53.22 -13.42
CA GLU A 441 -31.76 -52.08 -14.37
C GLU A 441 -32.88 -52.22 -15.43
N PRO A 442 -33.14 -51.27 -16.36
CA PRO A 442 -32.33 -50.09 -16.74
C PRO A 442 -33.12 -48.76 -16.90
N ARG A 443 -32.42 -47.62 -16.81
CA ARG A 443 -32.93 -46.33 -17.33
C ARG A 443 -31.88 -45.61 -18.19
N ASP A 444 -32.17 -45.62 -19.48
CA ASP A 444 -31.75 -44.80 -20.63
C ASP A 444 -30.58 -43.79 -20.46
N PRO A 445 -29.50 -43.92 -21.27
CA PRO A 445 -28.35 -43.01 -21.27
C PRO A 445 -28.56 -41.85 -22.24
N ARG A 446 -29.16 -40.74 -21.77
CA ARG A 446 -29.14 -39.45 -22.51
C ARG A 446 -28.95 -38.28 -21.56
N THR A 447 -27.67 -37.97 -21.31
CA THR A 447 -27.04 -36.63 -21.31
C THR A 447 -25.67 -36.72 -20.62
N LYS A 448 -24.70 -37.34 -21.31
CA LYS A 448 -23.27 -37.11 -21.11
C LYS A 448 -22.71 -36.55 -22.41
N ALA A 449 -22.83 -35.25 -22.59
CA ALA A 449 -22.10 -34.46 -23.59
C ALA A 449 -22.14 -32.99 -23.19
N ALA A 450 -20.99 -32.30 -23.32
CA ALA A 450 -20.65 -30.92 -22.92
C ALA A 450 -20.35 -30.75 -21.41
N SER A 451 -19.17 -30.36 -20.94
CA SER A 451 -18.06 -29.62 -21.57
C SER A 451 -16.70 -30.14 -21.08
N ARG A 452 -16.14 -31.09 -21.83
CA ARG A 452 -14.69 -31.18 -22.02
C ARG A 452 -14.40 -30.34 -23.26
N ASP A 453 -14.01 -29.09 -23.07
CA ASP A 453 -13.39 -28.25 -24.10
C ASP A 453 -12.77 -27.04 -23.40
N ASN A 454 -11.50 -27.17 -23.04
CA ASN A 454 -10.59 -26.04 -22.88
C ASN A 454 -9.16 -26.41 -23.30
N ALA A 455 -9.04 -27.37 -24.23
CA ALA A 455 -7.81 -27.52 -25.01
C ALA A 455 -7.78 -26.36 -26.02
N LEU A 456 -6.76 -25.50 -25.92
CA LEU A 456 -6.55 -24.38 -26.81
C LEU A 456 -6.40 -24.85 -28.28
N PRO A 457 -7.15 -24.30 -29.26
CA PRO A 457 -6.90 -24.58 -30.66
C PRO A 457 -5.58 -23.94 -31.11
N PRO A 458 -4.67 -24.66 -31.77
CA PRO A 458 -3.54 -24.05 -32.44
C PRO A 458 -4.04 -23.55 -33.80
N LEU A 459 -3.96 -22.23 -34.03
CA LEU A 459 -3.63 -21.56 -35.29
C LEU A 459 -4.13 -20.10 -35.24
N LEU A 460 -3.20 -19.18 -35.54
CA LEU A 460 -3.29 -17.70 -35.52
C LEU A 460 -2.99 -17.04 -34.16
N ALA A 461 -1.68 -16.94 -33.90
CA ALA A 461 -1.07 -15.91 -33.06
C ALA A 461 -1.68 -14.52 -33.32
N ARG A 462 -2.57 -14.08 -32.42
CA ARG A 462 -2.81 -12.64 -32.25
C ARG A 462 -1.61 -12.07 -31.52
N LYS A 463 -0.98 -11.07 -32.13
CA LYS A 463 0.26 -10.37 -31.73
C LYS A 463 0.23 -9.68 -30.33
N ILE A 464 -0.72 -10.01 -29.46
CA ILE A 464 -0.86 -9.47 -28.11
C ILE A 464 -1.20 -10.64 -27.16
N PRO A 465 -0.22 -11.21 -26.43
CA PRO A 465 -0.37 -12.30 -25.45
C PRO A 465 -1.03 -11.87 -24.13
N LEU A 466 -1.52 -10.64 -24.06
CA LEU A 466 -2.29 -10.14 -22.92
C LEU A 466 -3.71 -10.71 -23.02
N ALA A 467 -4.06 -11.58 -22.09
CA ALA A 467 -5.45 -11.97 -21.91
C ALA A 467 -6.15 -10.90 -21.07
N LEU A 468 -7.27 -10.38 -21.58
CA LEU A 468 -8.21 -9.60 -20.79
C LEU A 468 -8.91 -10.55 -19.82
N LYS A 469 -8.29 -10.79 -18.67
CA LYS A 469 -8.89 -11.51 -17.55
C LYS A 469 -9.10 -10.51 -16.43
N PRO A 470 -10.30 -9.97 -16.17
CA PRO A 470 -10.53 -9.12 -15.02
C PRO A 470 -10.17 -9.85 -13.72
N MET A 471 -9.56 -9.17 -12.74
CA MET A 471 -9.39 -9.72 -11.40
C MET A 471 -10.77 -9.83 -10.74
N PRO A 472 -11.17 -11.01 -10.22
CA PRO A 472 -12.41 -11.14 -9.46
C PRO A 472 -12.44 -10.13 -8.31
N ALA A 473 -13.62 -9.63 -7.93
CA ALA A 473 -13.70 -8.85 -6.70
C ALA A 473 -13.31 -9.75 -5.51
N ARG A 474 -12.79 -9.16 -4.42
CA ARG A 474 -12.32 -9.96 -3.26
C ARG A 474 -13.41 -10.88 -2.70
N ARG A 475 -14.68 -10.44 -2.78
CA ARG A 475 -15.88 -11.23 -2.43
C ARG A 475 -16.16 -12.44 -3.34
N ASP A 476 -15.63 -12.42 -4.56
CA ASP A 476 -15.81 -13.47 -5.57
C ASP A 476 -14.63 -14.45 -5.60
N LEU A 477 -13.54 -14.17 -4.87
CA LEU A 477 -12.45 -15.13 -4.69
C LEU A 477 -12.97 -16.30 -3.88
N GLN A 478 -12.83 -17.51 -4.42
CA GLN A 478 -13.11 -18.74 -3.71
C GLN A 478 -11.80 -19.26 -3.10
N PRO A 479 -11.82 -19.71 -1.84
CA PRO A 479 -10.61 -20.22 -1.23
C PRO A 479 -10.33 -21.64 -1.73
N SER A 480 -9.13 -21.84 -2.26
CA SER A 480 -8.60 -23.06 -2.91
C SER A 480 -8.21 -24.18 -1.93
N TRP A 481 -8.47 -24.03 -0.63
CA TRP A 481 -8.10 -25.04 0.38
C TRP A 481 -8.72 -26.42 0.14
N ARG A 482 -9.85 -26.49 -0.59
CA ARG A 482 -10.51 -27.76 -0.95
C ARG A 482 -9.75 -28.53 -2.02
N GLU A 483 -8.95 -27.83 -2.82
CA GLU A 483 -8.11 -28.40 -3.87
C GLU A 483 -6.72 -28.76 -3.33
N ALA A 484 -6.35 -28.22 -2.16
CA ALA A 484 -5.06 -28.47 -1.54
C ALA A 484 -4.87 -29.97 -1.25
N LYS A 485 -3.67 -30.47 -1.55
CA LYS A 485 -3.27 -31.87 -1.32
C LYS A 485 -2.13 -31.94 -0.30
N PRO A 486 -2.42 -31.95 1.02
CA PRO A 486 -1.38 -31.93 2.06
C PRO A 486 -0.38 -33.08 1.97
N SER A 487 -0.81 -34.28 1.59
CA SER A 487 0.06 -35.44 1.41
C SER A 487 1.12 -35.22 0.33
N ARG A 488 0.73 -34.55 -0.76
CA ARG A 488 1.62 -34.21 -1.87
C ARG A 488 2.60 -33.11 -1.51
N ILE A 489 2.13 -32.04 -0.85
CA ILE A 489 3.01 -30.97 -0.34
C ILE A 489 4.07 -31.58 0.59
N LYS A 490 3.66 -32.51 1.46
CA LYS A 490 4.56 -33.22 2.34
C LYS A 490 5.56 -34.09 1.57
N ALA A 491 5.12 -34.87 0.59
CA ALA A 491 5.99 -35.73 -0.21
C ALA A 491 7.06 -34.92 -0.97
N ALA A 492 6.65 -33.82 -1.62
CA ALA A 492 7.58 -32.92 -2.32
C ALA A 492 8.56 -32.24 -1.36
N LEU A 493 8.11 -31.84 -0.17
CA LEU A 493 8.99 -31.28 0.86
C LEU A 493 9.98 -32.33 1.37
N ASP A 494 9.54 -33.55 1.63
CA ASP A 494 10.41 -34.64 2.09
C ASP A 494 11.46 -34.98 1.01
N ALA A 495 11.08 -35.00 -0.27
CA ALA A 495 12.00 -35.17 -1.39
C ALA A 495 13.01 -34.02 -1.51
N ALA A 496 12.58 -32.77 -1.35
CA ALA A 496 13.47 -31.61 -1.34
C ALA A 496 14.47 -31.66 -0.17
N LEU A 497 14.00 -31.97 1.04
CA LEU A 497 14.83 -32.03 2.25
C LEU A 497 15.85 -33.18 2.25
N ALA A 498 15.65 -34.20 1.40
CA ALA A 498 16.60 -35.30 1.22
C ALA A 498 17.82 -34.92 0.36
N LYS A 499 17.79 -33.78 -0.34
CA LYS A 499 18.87 -33.34 -1.25
C LYS A 499 19.89 -32.49 -0.50
N ASP A 500 21.18 -32.81 -0.66
CA ASP A 500 22.27 -32.11 0.01
C ASP A 500 22.56 -30.74 -0.66
N PRO A 501 22.55 -29.61 0.10
CA PRO A 501 22.90 -28.28 -0.41
C PRO A 501 24.39 -28.06 -0.74
N GLY A 502 25.27 -29.02 -0.43
CA GLY A 502 26.70 -28.91 -0.75
C GLY A 502 27.47 -27.94 0.15
N GLY A 503 26.87 -27.53 1.28
CA GLY A 503 27.41 -26.51 2.19
C GLY A 503 27.41 -25.08 1.65
N TRP A 504 26.77 -24.84 0.50
CA TRP A 504 26.68 -23.52 -0.13
C TRP A 504 25.45 -22.74 0.34
N TYR A 505 25.64 -21.43 0.50
CA TYR A 505 24.62 -20.50 0.96
C TYR A 505 24.62 -19.25 0.09
N VAL A 506 23.43 -18.72 -0.17
CA VAL A 506 23.28 -17.40 -0.78
C VAL A 506 23.49 -16.34 0.30
N ALA A 507 24.54 -15.54 0.15
CA ALA A 507 24.88 -14.43 1.04
C ALA A 507 24.10 -13.14 0.73
N GLY A 508 23.54 -13.02 -0.47
CA GLY A 508 22.71 -11.88 -0.89
C GLY A 508 22.87 -11.56 -2.37
N ALA A 509 22.42 -10.38 -2.78
CA ALA A 509 22.52 -9.93 -4.16
C ALA A 509 23.97 -9.57 -4.58
N SER A 510 24.39 -9.97 -5.78
CA SER A 510 25.67 -9.56 -6.39
C SER A 510 25.84 -8.03 -6.42
N THR A 511 24.74 -7.30 -6.62
CA THR A 511 24.72 -5.82 -6.66
C THR A 511 24.98 -5.14 -5.31
N ASP A 512 24.90 -5.89 -4.19
CA ASP A 512 25.20 -5.36 -2.87
C ASP A 512 26.70 -5.17 -2.66
N LEU A 513 27.50 -6.01 -3.31
CA LEU A 513 28.96 -5.95 -3.23
C LEU A 513 29.50 -4.96 -4.25
N LYS A 514 29.91 -3.78 -3.76
CA LYS A 514 30.46 -2.69 -4.59
C LYS A 514 31.97 -2.58 -4.37
N GLN A 515 32.46 -1.38 -4.05
CA GLN A 515 33.89 -1.10 -3.84
C GLN A 515 34.38 -1.43 -2.43
N LYS A 516 33.46 -1.51 -1.46
CA LYS A 516 33.77 -1.80 -0.05
C LYS A 516 33.27 -3.18 0.32
N SER A 517 33.86 -3.73 1.38
CA SER A 517 33.38 -5.00 1.92
C SER A 517 31.97 -4.88 2.49
N ILE A 518 31.25 -5.99 2.44
CA ILE A 518 29.99 -6.18 3.16
C ILE A 518 30.16 -7.33 4.14
N THR A 519 29.37 -7.32 5.22
CA THR A 519 29.26 -8.46 6.12
C THR A 519 27.85 -9.03 6.09
N ARG A 520 27.76 -10.36 6.17
CA ARG A 520 26.51 -11.13 6.22
C ARG A 520 26.61 -12.17 7.34
N THR A 521 25.49 -12.54 7.92
CA THR A 521 25.43 -13.63 8.91
C THR A 521 24.84 -14.85 8.23
N ILE A 522 25.49 -16.00 8.35
CA ILE A 522 25.05 -17.27 7.74
C ILE A 522 25.29 -18.36 8.78
N GLY A 523 24.24 -19.05 9.20
CA GLY A 523 24.29 -20.10 10.22
C GLY A 523 24.92 -19.63 11.55
N GLY A 524 24.70 -18.39 11.95
CA GLY A 524 25.31 -17.78 13.14
C GLY A 524 26.77 -17.33 12.94
N THR A 525 27.37 -17.54 11.76
CA THR A 525 28.72 -17.10 11.43
C THR A 525 28.69 -15.77 10.69
N GLU A 526 29.42 -14.78 11.17
CA GLU A 526 29.66 -13.53 10.43
C GLU A 526 30.66 -13.79 9.31
N VAL A 527 30.32 -13.35 8.10
CA VAL A 527 31.12 -13.52 6.88
C VAL A 527 31.31 -12.18 6.22
N VAL A 528 32.56 -11.77 6.03
CA VAL A 528 32.91 -10.62 5.19
C VAL A 528 33.09 -11.05 3.75
N LEU A 529 32.62 -10.24 2.80
CA LEU A 529 32.84 -10.42 1.37
C LEU A 529 33.42 -9.15 0.74
N TRP A 530 34.32 -9.29 -0.23
CA TRP A 530 34.80 -8.19 -1.09
C TRP A 530 35.21 -8.68 -2.48
N ARG A 531 35.31 -7.76 -3.44
CA ARG A 531 35.70 -8.07 -4.83
C ARG A 531 37.21 -7.94 -5.03
N THR A 532 37.78 -8.88 -5.77
CA THR A 532 39.14 -8.85 -6.31
C THR A 532 39.08 -8.85 -7.85
N GLN A 533 40.23 -8.87 -8.52
CA GLN A 533 40.24 -8.97 -10.00
C GLN A 533 39.77 -10.36 -10.45
N ASP A 534 40.10 -11.39 -9.66
CA ASP A 534 39.81 -12.79 -9.96
C ASP A 534 38.42 -13.26 -9.47
N GLY A 535 37.65 -12.41 -8.78
CA GLY A 535 36.29 -12.73 -8.38
C GLY A 535 35.87 -12.13 -7.03
N VAL A 536 35.28 -12.96 -6.18
CA VAL A 536 34.84 -12.59 -4.83
C VAL A 536 35.61 -13.40 -3.80
N VAL A 537 36.02 -12.74 -2.72
CA VAL A 537 36.61 -13.40 -1.55
C VAL A 537 35.61 -13.32 -0.41
N ALA A 538 35.49 -14.42 0.35
CA ALA A 538 34.78 -14.43 1.61
C ALA A 538 35.67 -14.96 2.74
N GLY A 539 35.38 -14.57 3.97
CA GLY A 539 36.04 -15.12 5.16
C GLY A 539 35.38 -14.67 6.45
N PRO A 540 35.96 -14.99 7.63
CA PRO A 540 35.41 -14.59 8.92
C PRO A 540 35.17 -13.08 8.99
N GLY A 541 33.97 -12.69 9.41
CA GLY A 541 33.53 -11.30 9.48
C GLY A 541 34.25 -10.47 10.55
N ALA A 542 34.82 -11.14 11.55
CA ALA A 542 35.61 -10.51 12.60
C ALA A 542 37.09 -10.36 12.21
N CYS A 543 37.64 -9.18 12.46
CA CYS A 543 39.06 -8.91 12.27
C CYS A 543 39.90 -9.77 13.23
N PRO A 544 40.95 -10.49 12.77
CA PRO A 544 41.75 -11.38 13.61
C PRO A 544 42.59 -10.66 14.67
N HIS A 545 42.70 -9.32 14.60
CA HIS A 545 43.42 -8.53 15.59
C HIS A 545 42.64 -8.35 16.90
N LEU A 546 41.44 -7.75 16.84
CA LEU A 546 40.63 -7.40 18.03
C LEU A 546 39.14 -7.73 17.85
N GLY A 547 38.78 -8.55 16.86
CA GLY A 547 37.39 -8.98 16.63
C GLY A 547 36.47 -7.93 16.00
N ALA A 548 37.00 -6.79 15.56
CA ALA A 548 36.18 -5.74 14.94
C ALA A 548 35.50 -6.23 13.65
N LEU A 549 34.21 -5.94 13.49
CA LEU A 549 33.45 -6.32 12.30
C LEU A 549 34.01 -5.65 11.04
N LEU A 550 34.32 -6.46 10.02
CA LEU A 550 34.95 -6.05 8.76
C LEU A 550 33.94 -5.53 7.73
N THR A 551 32.86 -4.89 8.19
CA THR A 551 31.84 -4.29 7.33
C THR A 551 32.26 -2.88 6.89
N ASP A 552 31.95 -2.53 5.63
CA ASP A 552 32.22 -1.21 5.06
C ASP A 552 33.72 -0.82 5.15
N CYS A 553 34.58 -1.81 4.95
CA CYS A 553 36.04 -1.64 4.96
C CYS A 553 36.54 -1.39 3.52
N GLU A 554 37.61 -0.60 3.40
CA GLU A 554 38.18 -0.24 2.10
C GLU A 554 38.94 -1.42 1.49
N VAL A 555 38.80 -1.60 0.18
CA VAL A 555 39.57 -2.56 -0.60
C VAL A 555 40.57 -1.79 -1.44
N MET A 556 41.86 -2.08 -1.29
CA MET A 556 42.92 -1.46 -2.09
C MET A 556 43.77 -2.55 -2.73
N GLY A 557 43.87 -2.52 -4.06
CA GLY A 557 44.35 -3.66 -4.83
C GLY A 557 43.40 -4.83 -4.63
N GLU A 558 43.90 -5.93 -4.09
CA GLU A 558 43.09 -7.14 -3.79
C GLU A 558 42.83 -7.32 -2.30
N ARG A 559 43.35 -6.41 -1.46
CA ARG A 559 43.41 -6.56 -0.02
C ARG A 559 42.31 -5.76 0.66
N LEU A 560 41.71 -6.36 1.69
CA LEU A 560 40.74 -5.69 2.55
C LEU A 560 41.45 -5.02 3.73
N TYR A 561 41.15 -3.76 4.01
CA TYR A 561 41.77 -3.00 5.11
C TYR A 561 40.76 -2.75 6.22
N CYS A 562 41.03 -3.29 7.40
CA CYS A 562 40.21 -3.03 8.59
C CYS A 562 40.18 -1.52 8.88
N LYS A 563 39.01 -0.89 8.78
CA LYS A 563 38.84 0.56 8.95
C LYS A 563 39.23 1.10 10.32
N TRP A 564 39.34 0.24 11.32
CA TRP A 564 39.68 0.61 12.70
C TRP A 564 41.18 0.67 12.94
N HIS A 565 41.93 -0.31 12.45
CA HIS A 565 43.34 -0.51 12.82
C HIS A 565 44.28 -0.60 11.61
N GLY A 566 43.75 -0.53 10.38
CA GLY A 566 44.54 -0.58 9.15
C GLY A 566 45.12 -1.96 8.80
N LEU A 567 44.79 -3.02 9.56
CA LEU A 567 45.23 -4.38 9.25
C LEU A 567 44.74 -4.77 7.85
N SER A 568 45.66 -5.13 6.97
CA SER A 568 45.36 -5.66 5.64
C SER A 568 45.12 -7.17 5.71
N LEU A 569 44.04 -7.65 5.10
CA LEU A 569 43.71 -9.06 4.93
C LEU A 569 43.91 -9.47 3.46
N GLN A 570 44.55 -10.61 3.26
CA GLN A 570 44.85 -11.13 1.91
C GLN A 570 43.74 -12.08 1.43
N PRO A 571 43.49 -12.15 0.11
CA PRO A 571 42.60 -13.14 -0.48
C PRO A 571 42.92 -14.59 -0.09
N GLU A 572 44.22 -14.92 0.02
CA GLU A 572 44.72 -16.26 0.31
C GLU A 572 44.63 -16.63 1.80
N GLY A 573 44.27 -15.66 2.65
CA GLY A 573 44.26 -15.80 4.10
C GLY A 573 45.58 -15.44 4.77
N GLN A 574 45.58 -15.57 6.10
CA GLN A 574 46.74 -15.31 6.95
C GLN A 574 46.57 -16.03 8.31
N PRO A 575 47.63 -16.15 9.14
CA PRO A 575 47.49 -16.81 10.45
C PRO A 575 46.35 -16.21 11.28
N GLY A 576 45.45 -17.08 11.77
CA GLY A 576 44.26 -16.68 12.54
C GLY A 576 43.06 -16.20 11.71
N TRP A 577 43.14 -16.19 10.38
CA TRP A 577 42.04 -15.82 9.50
C TRP A 577 42.10 -16.64 8.19
N THR A 578 41.16 -17.57 8.02
CA THR A 578 41.11 -18.48 6.87
C THR A 578 39.91 -18.13 5.99
N PRO A 579 40.09 -17.86 4.69
CA PRO A 579 39.00 -17.53 3.78
C PRO A 579 38.06 -18.73 3.54
N PHE A 580 36.81 -18.44 3.22
CA PHE A 580 35.80 -19.40 2.76
C PHE A 580 35.78 -19.43 1.23
N LYS A 581 35.34 -20.56 0.64
CA LYS A 581 35.03 -20.56 -0.80
C LYS A 581 33.86 -19.62 -1.07
N ALA A 582 33.97 -18.82 -2.10
CA ALA A 582 32.93 -17.90 -2.51
C ALA A 582 32.81 -17.83 -4.04
N LEU A 583 31.63 -17.50 -4.52
CA LEU A 583 31.34 -17.33 -5.94
C LEU A 583 30.37 -16.17 -6.13
N ASP A 584 30.61 -15.35 -7.14
CA ASP A 584 29.63 -14.38 -7.63
C ASP A 584 29.17 -14.83 -9.02
N ASP A 585 27.90 -15.21 -9.14
CA ASP A 585 27.33 -15.70 -10.40
C ASP A 585 26.76 -14.57 -11.28
N GLY A 586 26.96 -13.31 -10.88
CA GLY A 586 26.45 -12.11 -11.54
C GLY A 586 25.04 -11.68 -11.09
N VAL A 587 24.34 -12.51 -10.32
CA VAL A 587 23.03 -12.21 -9.72
C VAL A 587 23.09 -12.35 -8.20
N LEU A 588 23.68 -13.44 -7.70
CA LEU A 588 23.77 -13.82 -6.31
C LEU A 588 25.23 -14.03 -5.89
N LEU A 589 25.50 -13.68 -4.63
CA LEU A 589 26.74 -13.99 -3.94
C LEU A 589 26.56 -15.30 -3.19
N TRP A 590 27.49 -16.22 -3.39
CA TRP A 590 27.50 -17.54 -2.77
C TRP A 590 28.71 -17.68 -1.86
N VAL A 591 28.51 -18.31 -0.71
CA VAL A 591 29.59 -18.67 0.23
C VAL A 591 29.40 -20.10 0.69
N GLN A 592 30.49 -20.86 0.73
CA GLN A 592 30.48 -22.19 1.32
C GLN A 592 30.87 -22.12 2.80
N ILE A 593 30.00 -22.59 3.69
CA ILE A 593 30.28 -22.68 5.13
C ILE A 593 30.16 -24.14 5.57
N PRO A 594 31.23 -24.71 6.18
CA PRO A 594 31.17 -26.07 6.72
C PRO A 594 30.01 -26.20 7.72
N THR A 595 29.07 -27.09 7.43
CA THR A 595 27.88 -27.31 8.23
C THR A 595 27.82 -28.78 8.63
N ALA A 596 27.57 -29.06 9.92
CA ALA A 596 27.56 -30.43 10.42
C ALA A 596 26.46 -31.25 9.72
N GLY A 597 26.84 -32.39 9.14
CA GLY A 597 25.92 -33.29 8.42
C GLY A 597 25.75 -33.01 6.94
N GLU A 598 26.37 -31.96 6.39
CA GLU A 598 26.35 -31.63 4.96
C GLU A 598 27.69 -31.95 4.30
N GLN A 599 27.65 -32.47 3.07
CA GLN A 599 28.85 -32.68 2.27
C GLN A 599 29.28 -31.36 1.63
N THR A 600 30.58 -31.11 1.52
CA THR A 600 31.10 -29.94 0.81
C THR A 600 31.19 -30.22 -0.69
N ALA A 601 30.48 -29.46 -1.53
CA ALA A 601 30.60 -29.51 -2.98
C ALA A 601 31.64 -28.51 -3.51
N ASP A 602 32.21 -28.75 -4.69
CA ASP A 602 33.20 -27.80 -5.26
C ASP A 602 32.60 -26.49 -5.77
N ALA A 603 31.32 -26.49 -6.13
CA ALA A 603 30.57 -25.34 -6.61
C ALA A 603 29.11 -25.41 -6.12
N PRO A 604 28.40 -24.26 -6.01
CA PRO A 604 26.98 -24.24 -5.69
C PRO A 604 26.14 -24.80 -6.86
N THR A 605 24.97 -25.35 -6.53
CA THR A 605 24.01 -25.82 -7.54
C THR A 605 23.30 -24.62 -8.17
N ILE A 606 23.89 -24.09 -9.26
CA ILE A 606 23.28 -23.03 -10.06
C ILE A 606 22.46 -23.69 -11.17
N THR A 607 21.15 -23.41 -11.19
CA THR A 607 20.26 -23.95 -12.20
C THR A 607 20.30 -23.16 -13.50
N PRO A 608 19.80 -23.74 -14.62
CA PRO A 608 19.80 -23.06 -15.91
C PRO A 608 19.00 -21.76 -15.86
N ARG A 609 19.69 -20.63 -16.05
CA ARG A 609 19.11 -19.30 -16.21
C ARG A 609 19.11 -18.89 -17.69
N PRO A 610 18.20 -18.00 -18.11
CA PRO A 610 18.33 -17.35 -19.41
C PRO A 610 19.57 -16.46 -19.41
N ALA A 611 20.13 -16.20 -20.60
CA ALA A 611 21.32 -15.37 -20.74
C ALA A 611 21.09 -13.97 -20.12
N LEU A 612 21.97 -13.56 -19.21
CA LEU A 612 21.82 -12.29 -18.48
C LEU A 612 21.84 -11.06 -19.39
N THR A 613 22.54 -11.12 -20.53
CA THR A 613 22.60 -10.05 -21.53
C THR A 613 21.24 -9.72 -22.16
N GLY A 614 20.32 -10.69 -22.17
CA GLY A 614 18.95 -10.53 -22.69
C GLY A 614 17.87 -10.44 -21.60
N SER A 615 18.28 -10.45 -20.33
CA SER A 615 17.36 -10.61 -19.19
C SER A 615 17.40 -9.41 -18.26
N ILE A 616 16.37 -9.27 -17.42
CA ILE A 616 16.36 -8.31 -16.31
C ILE A 616 16.35 -9.12 -15.02
N SER A 617 17.41 -9.00 -14.22
CA SER A 617 17.49 -9.61 -12.89
C SER A 617 17.10 -8.63 -11.80
N ALA A 618 16.38 -9.11 -10.80
CA ALA A 618 16.04 -8.37 -9.59
C ALA A 618 16.08 -9.30 -8.38
N VAL A 619 16.85 -8.94 -7.36
CA VAL A 619 16.97 -9.69 -6.11
C VAL A 619 16.29 -8.92 -4.98
N ILE A 620 15.59 -9.64 -4.10
CA ILE A 620 15.05 -9.15 -2.84
C ILE A 620 15.49 -10.06 -1.68
N GLU A 621 15.51 -9.49 -0.48
CA GLU A 621 15.86 -10.17 0.76
C GLU A 621 14.78 -9.86 1.78
N VAL A 622 14.23 -10.88 2.45
CA VAL A 622 13.19 -10.75 3.49
C VAL A 622 13.54 -11.67 4.66
N PRO A 623 13.75 -11.12 5.87
CA PRO A 623 13.99 -11.93 7.06
C PRO A 623 12.68 -12.56 7.57
N GLY A 624 12.75 -13.78 8.09
CA GLY A 624 11.66 -14.47 8.76
C GLY A 624 12.09 -15.18 10.04
N THR A 625 11.14 -15.30 10.97
CA THR A 625 11.26 -16.05 12.23
C THR A 625 10.82 -17.50 12.04
N CYS A 626 11.59 -18.24 11.25
CA CYS A 626 11.32 -19.62 10.87
C CYS A 626 12.61 -20.34 10.49
N GLU A 627 12.53 -21.66 10.26
CA GLU A 627 13.64 -22.45 9.72
C GLU A 627 13.59 -22.44 8.18
N PRO A 628 14.72 -22.72 7.49
CA PRO A 628 14.75 -22.76 6.02
C PRO A 628 13.67 -23.65 5.38
N ARG A 629 13.37 -24.79 6.00
CA ARG A 629 12.33 -25.71 5.54
C ARG A 629 10.94 -25.08 5.45
N ASP A 630 10.63 -24.10 6.29
CA ASP A 630 9.29 -23.48 6.33
C ASP A 630 9.09 -22.51 5.16
N ILE A 631 10.17 -21.91 4.66
CA ILE A 631 10.20 -21.11 3.42
C ILE A 631 9.99 -22.01 2.20
N ILE A 632 10.71 -23.15 2.14
CA ILE A 632 10.56 -24.11 1.04
C ILE A 632 9.16 -24.72 1.03
N ALA A 633 8.63 -25.10 2.21
CA ALA A 633 7.28 -25.62 2.34
C ALA A 633 6.21 -24.63 1.85
N ASN A 634 6.36 -23.34 2.15
CA ASN A 634 5.44 -22.30 1.66
C ASN A 634 5.41 -22.25 0.12
N ARG A 635 6.54 -22.40 -0.56
CA ARG A 635 6.58 -22.35 -2.03
C ARG A 635 6.19 -23.65 -2.73
N LEU A 636 6.19 -24.77 -2.01
CA LEU A 636 5.63 -26.05 -2.48
C LEU A 636 4.11 -26.16 -2.30
N ASP A 637 3.46 -25.15 -1.71
CA ASP A 637 2.01 -25.06 -1.56
C ASP A 637 1.42 -24.03 -2.55
N PRO A 638 1.23 -24.36 -3.83
CA PRO A 638 0.74 -23.41 -4.82
C PRO A 638 -0.71 -22.97 -4.56
N TRP A 639 -1.47 -23.72 -3.75
CA TRP A 639 -2.88 -23.47 -3.54
C TRP A 639 -3.12 -22.19 -2.75
N HIS A 640 -2.22 -21.74 -1.89
CA HIS A 640 -2.41 -20.48 -1.16
C HIS A 640 -2.26 -19.24 -2.06
N GLY A 641 -1.53 -19.35 -3.18
CA GLY A 641 -1.09 -18.22 -3.99
C GLY A 641 -2.22 -17.46 -4.70
N SER A 642 -3.28 -18.13 -5.16
CA SER A 642 -4.43 -17.47 -5.80
C SER A 642 -5.29 -16.68 -4.79
N TRP A 643 -5.22 -17.05 -3.51
CA TRP A 643 -5.96 -16.41 -2.42
C TRP A 643 -5.20 -15.26 -1.79
N PHE A 644 -3.92 -15.45 -1.42
CA PHE A 644 -3.10 -14.40 -0.82
C PHE A 644 -2.58 -13.40 -1.87
N HIS A 645 -2.37 -13.85 -3.11
CA HIS A 645 -1.73 -13.05 -4.14
C HIS A 645 -2.54 -12.90 -5.44
N PRO A 646 -3.86 -12.59 -5.40
CA PRO A 646 -4.70 -12.44 -6.59
C PRO A 646 -4.24 -11.29 -7.52
N TYR A 647 -3.41 -10.40 -6.99
CA TYR A 647 -2.82 -9.27 -7.70
C TYR A 647 -1.56 -9.62 -8.50
N ALA A 648 -0.94 -10.77 -8.23
CA ALA A 648 0.27 -11.25 -8.89
C ALA A 648 0.00 -12.54 -9.68
N PHE A 649 -0.80 -13.45 -9.11
CA PHE A 649 -1.18 -14.72 -9.72
C PHE A 649 -2.70 -14.88 -9.68
N SER A 650 -3.27 -15.50 -10.69
CA SER A 650 -4.68 -15.87 -10.71
C SER A 650 -4.89 -17.04 -11.66
N HIS A 651 -6.02 -17.73 -11.53
CA HIS A 651 -6.30 -18.93 -12.34
C HIS A 651 -5.12 -19.91 -12.25
N LEU A 652 -4.68 -20.18 -11.02
CA LEU A 652 -3.67 -21.20 -10.75
C LEU A 652 -4.37 -22.54 -10.77
N GLU A 653 -3.86 -23.45 -11.60
CA GLU A 653 -4.29 -24.84 -11.69
C GLU A 653 -3.05 -25.72 -11.61
N VAL A 654 -3.08 -26.74 -10.75
CA VAL A 654 -1.99 -27.71 -10.63
C VAL A 654 -2.26 -28.83 -11.61
N ASP A 655 -1.31 -29.10 -12.50
CA ASP A 655 -1.38 -30.24 -13.41
C ASP A 655 -0.83 -31.47 -12.70
N ASP A 656 -1.73 -32.29 -12.14
CA ASP A 656 -1.35 -33.47 -11.40
C ASP A 656 -0.68 -34.55 -12.26
N ASP A 657 -1.05 -34.67 -13.53
CA ASP A 657 -0.52 -35.69 -14.44
C ASP A 657 0.90 -35.34 -14.90
N ALA A 658 1.20 -34.04 -15.00
CA ALA A 658 2.51 -33.50 -15.36
C ALA A 658 3.41 -33.21 -14.15
N SER A 659 3.07 -33.72 -12.97
CA SER A 659 3.85 -33.49 -11.76
C SER A 659 4.20 -34.77 -11.01
N ASP A 660 5.29 -34.71 -10.25
CA ASP A 660 5.75 -35.76 -9.35
C ASP A 660 6.25 -35.16 -8.01
N ASP A 661 7.00 -35.93 -7.24
CA ASP A 661 7.56 -35.51 -5.95
C ASP A 661 8.72 -34.49 -6.13
N ASP A 662 9.35 -34.41 -7.29
CA ASP A 662 10.49 -33.54 -7.58
C ASP A 662 10.10 -32.28 -8.37
N THR A 663 9.01 -32.37 -9.14
CA THR A 663 8.54 -31.34 -10.07
C THR A 663 7.05 -31.07 -9.89
N LEU A 664 6.71 -29.82 -9.59
CA LEU A 664 5.33 -29.35 -9.50
C LEU A 664 5.02 -28.44 -10.70
N THR A 665 4.16 -28.93 -11.60
CA THR A 665 3.74 -28.21 -12.81
C THR A 665 2.42 -27.50 -12.57
N VAL A 666 2.38 -26.21 -12.89
CA VAL A 666 1.19 -25.37 -12.74
C VAL A 666 0.92 -24.54 -13.98
N ASP A 667 -0.35 -24.39 -14.31
CA ASP A 667 -0.81 -23.33 -15.21
C ASP A 667 -1.22 -22.13 -14.36
N VAL A 668 -0.63 -20.97 -14.63
CA VAL A 668 -0.85 -19.77 -13.83
C VAL A 668 -0.90 -18.53 -14.70
N THR A 669 -1.78 -17.58 -14.35
CA THR A 669 -1.81 -16.28 -15.00
C THR A 669 -1.07 -15.23 -14.18
N PHE A 670 0.11 -14.81 -14.68
CA PHE A 670 0.88 -13.68 -14.14
C PHE A 670 0.17 -12.36 -14.42
N ARG A 671 -0.05 -11.56 -13.39
CA ARG A 671 -0.79 -10.30 -13.48
C ARG A 671 0.15 -9.13 -13.75
N LEU A 672 -0.06 -8.46 -14.89
CA LEU A 672 0.56 -7.16 -15.18
C LEU A 672 -0.30 -6.00 -14.68
N SER A 673 -1.61 -6.22 -14.54
CA SER A 673 -2.55 -5.29 -13.92
C SER A 673 -3.82 -6.01 -13.46
N ARG A 674 -4.74 -5.27 -12.84
CA ARG A 674 -6.08 -5.77 -12.47
C ARG A 674 -6.92 -6.30 -13.66
N ARG A 675 -6.59 -5.94 -14.90
CA ARG A 675 -7.37 -6.35 -16.09
C ARG A 675 -6.60 -7.25 -17.05
N TRP A 676 -5.27 -7.23 -16.96
CA TRP A 676 -4.39 -7.89 -17.92
C TRP A 676 -3.53 -8.89 -17.20
N GLY A 677 -3.55 -10.13 -17.71
CA GLY A 677 -2.69 -11.19 -17.25
C GLY A 677 -2.08 -11.94 -18.42
N VAL A 678 -0.94 -12.55 -18.15
CA VAL A 678 -0.18 -13.39 -19.07
C VAL A 678 -0.32 -14.82 -18.57
N PRO A 679 -1.12 -15.67 -19.23
CA PRO A 679 -1.18 -17.09 -18.90
C PRO A 679 0.14 -17.74 -19.31
N VAL A 680 0.71 -18.52 -18.40
CA VAL A 680 1.92 -19.30 -18.65
C VAL A 680 1.81 -20.65 -17.94
N ARG A 681 2.63 -21.58 -18.40
CA ARG A 681 2.88 -22.84 -17.70
C ARG A 681 4.24 -22.77 -17.03
N ALA A 682 4.30 -23.12 -15.75
CA ALA A 682 5.51 -23.04 -14.95
C ALA A 682 5.75 -24.32 -14.16
N GLU A 683 7.03 -24.66 -13.99
CA GLU A 683 7.49 -25.80 -13.19
C GLU A 683 8.22 -25.30 -11.95
N PHE A 684 7.89 -25.88 -10.80
CA PHE A 684 8.58 -25.69 -9.53
C PHE A 684 9.46 -26.89 -9.25
N THR A 685 10.75 -26.67 -9.01
CA THR A 685 11.73 -27.73 -8.70
C THR A 685 12.63 -27.32 -7.55
N CYS A 686 13.03 -28.29 -6.73
CA CYS A 686 13.99 -28.07 -5.64
C CYS A 686 15.32 -28.76 -5.98
N PRO A 687 16.37 -28.03 -6.36
CA PRO A 687 17.68 -28.63 -6.64
C PRO A 687 18.36 -29.12 -5.35
N ASP A 688 18.03 -28.53 -4.21
CA ASP A 688 18.53 -28.88 -2.88
C ASP A 688 17.49 -28.55 -1.79
N ALA A 689 17.81 -28.84 -0.52
CA ALA A 689 16.93 -28.62 0.62
C ALA A 689 16.66 -27.13 0.99
N ARG A 690 17.33 -26.16 0.35
CA ARG A 690 17.28 -24.72 0.66
C ARG A 690 16.89 -23.85 -0.52
N THR A 691 16.68 -24.45 -1.68
CA THR A 691 16.42 -23.73 -2.93
C THR A 691 15.17 -24.30 -3.58
N ILE A 692 14.29 -23.41 -4.04
CA ILE A 692 13.17 -23.75 -4.91
C ILE A 692 13.12 -22.77 -6.09
N ILE A 693 12.87 -23.31 -7.27
CA ILE A 693 12.96 -22.58 -8.52
C ILE A 693 11.66 -22.77 -9.28
N MET A 694 11.08 -21.65 -9.69
CA MET A 694 9.98 -21.62 -10.64
C MET A 694 10.50 -21.20 -12.01
N THR A 695 10.35 -22.07 -13.00
CA THR A 695 10.72 -21.82 -14.40
C THR A 695 9.48 -21.73 -15.25
N ILE A 696 9.34 -20.66 -16.04
CA ILE A 696 8.28 -20.58 -17.05
C ILE A 696 8.69 -21.46 -18.24
N ILE A 697 8.00 -22.58 -18.46
CA ILE A 697 8.31 -23.54 -19.52
C ILE A 697 7.54 -23.26 -20.81
N GLU A 698 6.33 -22.71 -20.72
CA GLU A 698 5.51 -22.36 -21.89
C GLU A 698 4.76 -21.03 -21.67
N GLY A 699 4.51 -20.30 -22.77
CA GLY A 699 3.83 -19.02 -22.76
C GLY A 699 4.76 -17.80 -22.94
N GLU A 700 4.22 -16.60 -22.74
CA GLU A 700 5.03 -15.38 -22.82
C GLU A 700 5.96 -15.29 -21.61
N GLY A 701 7.26 -15.20 -21.88
CA GLY A 701 8.30 -15.19 -20.85
C GLY A 701 8.92 -16.56 -20.60
N ALA A 702 8.67 -17.56 -21.45
CA ALA A 702 9.35 -18.85 -21.42
C ALA A 702 10.87 -18.69 -21.27
N GLY A 703 11.45 -19.47 -20.35
CA GLY A 703 12.83 -19.36 -19.91
C GLY A 703 13.07 -18.34 -18.78
N SER A 704 12.06 -17.57 -18.34
CA SER A 704 12.18 -16.76 -17.12
C SER A 704 12.22 -17.65 -15.89
N VAL A 705 13.02 -17.26 -14.90
CA VAL A 705 13.27 -18.03 -13.69
C VAL A 705 13.05 -17.17 -12.46
N VAL A 706 12.40 -17.73 -11.43
CA VAL A 706 12.35 -17.17 -10.08
C VAL A 706 12.97 -18.17 -9.12
N GLU A 707 14.06 -17.79 -8.48
CA GLU A 707 14.81 -18.62 -7.53
C GLU A 707 14.55 -18.10 -6.14
N THR A 708 14.13 -18.97 -5.22
CA THR A 708 13.97 -18.65 -3.80
C THR A 708 14.95 -19.49 -3.00
N HIS A 709 15.80 -18.82 -2.24
CA HIS A 709 16.81 -19.44 -1.38
C HIS A 709 16.55 -19.10 0.08
N ALA A 710 16.71 -20.08 0.95
CA ALA A 710 16.51 -19.96 2.38
C ALA A 710 17.85 -20.08 3.13
N THR A 711 18.44 -18.94 3.48
CA THR A 711 19.74 -18.88 4.18
C THR A 711 19.51 -18.73 5.68
N PRO A 712 19.85 -19.72 6.52
CA PRO A 712 19.73 -19.58 7.97
C PRO A 712 20.67 -18.48 8.47
N LEU A 713 20.21 -17.65 9.40
CA LEU A 713 21.01 -16.60 10.06
C LEU A 713 21.51 -17.04 11.44
N GLY A 714 20.90 -18.07 12.03
CA GLY A 714 21.10 -18.48 13.42
C GLY A 714 19.93 -18.06 14.32
N PRO A 715 19.97 -18.36 15.63
CA PRO A 715 18.94 -17.93 16.56
C PRO A 715 18.98 -16.41 16.78
N GLY A 716 17.80 -15.81 16.87
CA GLY A 716 17.64 -14.42 17.30
C GLY A 716 17.85 -14.24 18.80
N PRO A 717 17.78 -13.00 19.31
CA PRO A 717 17.88 -12.72 20.76
C PRO A 717 16.79 -13.41 21.60
N ASP A 718 15.67 -13.76 20.97
CA ASP A 718 14.55 -14.51 21.55
C ASP A 718 14.75 -16.04 21.53
N GLY A 719 15.89 -16.51 21.01
CA GLY A 719 16.20 -17.94 20.86
C GLY A 719 15.47 -18.62 19.69
N HIS A 720 14.61 -17.90 18.96
CA HIS A 720 13.92 -18.46 17.79
C HIS A 720 14.81 -18.41 16.55
N PRO A 721 14.74 -19.40 15.64
CA PRO A 721 15.52 -19.41 14.42
C PRO A 721 15.19 -18.20 13.56
N ARG A 722 16.21 -17.66 12.90
CA ARG A 722 16.09 -16.62 11.88
C ARG A 722 16.59 -17.16 10.56
N THR A 723 15.83 -16.90 9.50
CA THR A 723 16.20 -17.25 8.13
C THR A 723 16.03 -16.04 7.23
N MET A 724 17.01 -15.79 6.37
CA MET A 724 16.89 -14.83 5.29
C MET A 724 16.37 -15.55 4.05
N MET A 725 15.18 -15.18 3.62
CA MET A 725 14.69 -15.53 2.29
C MET A 725 15.32 -14.59 1.28
N VAL A 726 15.97 -15.13 0.26
CA VAL A 726 16.51 -14.39 -0.89
C VAL A 726 15.78 -14.86 -2.15
N GLU A 727 15.07 -13.96 -2.83
CA GLU A 727 14.39 -14.28 -4.09
C GLU A 727 15.05 -13.51 -5.24
N ALA A 728 15.53 -14.25 -6.24
CA ALA A 728 16.06 -13.73 -7.49
C ALA A 728 15.06 -13.97 -8.62
N THR A 729 14.53 -12.89 -9.20
CA THR A 729 13.72 -12.93 -10.42
C THR A 729 14.59 -12.61 -11.63
N ILE A 730 14.73 -13.53 -12.57
CA ILE A 730 15.39 -13.36 -13.86
C ILE A 730 14.33 -13.42 -14.96
N ALA A 731 13.85 -12.25 -15.38
CA ALA A 731 12.84 -12.14 -16.43
C ALA A 731 13.52 -12.13 -17.82
N HIS A 732 13.00 -12.95 -18.73
CA HIS A 732 13.43 -13.05 -20.14
C HIS A 732 12.22 -13.00 -21.08
N SER A 733 12.39 -12.44 -22.26
CA SER A 733 11.40 -12.51 -23.34
C SER A 733 12.03 -12.22 -24.70
N ASP A 734 11.68 -12.99 -25.73
CA ASP A 734 12.22 -12.83 -27.09
C ASP A 734 11.67 -11.61 -27.83
N ARG A 735 10.76 -10.85 -27.23
CA ARG A 735 10.06 -9.73 -27.90
C ARG A 735 10.96 -8.51 -28.04
N GLN A 736 10.83 -7.80 -29.16
CA GLN A 736 11.56 -6.55 -29.40
C GLN A 736 11.29 -5.48 -28.31
N GLY A 737 10.06 -5.41 -27.79
CA GLY A 737 9.71 -4.51 -26.68
C GLY A 737 10.43 -4.85 -25.37
N PHE A 738 10.74 -6.13 -25.13
CA PHE A 738 11.51 -6.54 -23.96
C PHE A 738 12.99 -6.20 -24.12
N ARG A 739 13.54 -6.26 -25.33
CA ARG A 739 14.91 -5.77 -25.63
C ARG A 739 15.07 -4.27 -25.39
N LEU A 740 14.01 -3.48 -25.53
CA LEU A 740 14.01 -2.07 -25.11
C LEU A 740 13.95 -1.94 -23.58
N ALA A 741 13.15 -2.80 -22.92
CA ALA A 741 13.04 -2.82 -21.47
C ALA A 741 14.35 -3.25 -20.78
N THR A 742 15.13 -4.16 -21.35
CA THR A 742 16.46 -4.54 -20.82
C THR A 742 17.42 -3.36 -20.83
N GLY A 743 17.39 -2.52 -21.88
CA GLY A 743 18.12 -1.25 -21.95
C GLY A 743 17.68 -0.23 -20.88
N LEU A 744 16.45 -0.35 -20.36
CA LEU A 744 15.89 0.46 -19.28
C LEU A 744 15.78 -0.30 -17.95
N SER A 745 16.55 -1.37 -17.77
CA SER A 745 16.47 -2.29 -16.61
C SER A 745 16.50 -1.55 -15.26
N ARG A 746 17.31 -0.50 -15.12
CA ARG A 746 17.40 0.32 -13.90
C ARG A 746 16.08 1.00 -13.50
N LEU A 747 15.17 1.24 -14.45
CA LEU A 747 13.84 1.80 -14.20
C LEU A 747 12.81 0.71 -13.87
N VAL A 748 13.00 -0.51 -14.38
CA VAL A 748 12.07 -1.64 -14.23
C VAL A 748 12.34 -2.43 -12.95
N GLN A 749 13.61 -2.64 -12.59
CA GLN A 749 14.05 -3.39 -11.42
C GLN A 749 13.38 -2.95 -10.10
N PRO A 750 13.19 -1.64 -9.80
CA PRO A 750 12.47 -1.22 -8.59
C PRO A 750 11.03 -1.72 -8.55
N GLY A 751 10.34 -1.75 -9.70
CA GLY A 751 8.98 -2.28 -9.82
C GLY A 751 8.94 -3.80 -9.59
N MET A 752 9.87 -4.54 -10.20
CA MET A 752 10.01 -5.99 -9.98
C MET A 752 10.26 -6.31 -8.50
N ARG A 753 11.23 -5.63 -7.87
CA ARG A 753 11.51 -5.78 -6.43
C ARG A 753 10.31 -5.45 -5.56
N HIS A 754 9.52 -4.44 -5.93
CA HIS A 754 8.32 -4.06 -5.18
C HIS A 754 7.24 -5.14 -5.25
N THR A 755 6.99 -5.69 -6.45
CA THR A 755 6.03 -6.79 -6.62
C THR A 755 6.46 -8.04 -5.86
N ALA A 756 7.73 -8.44 -6.00
CA ALA A 756 8.31 -9.58 -5.30
C ALA A 756 8.22 -9.40 -3.77
N ARG A 757 8.57 -8.22 -3.23
CA ARG A 757 8.46 -7.95 -1.78
C ARG A 757 7.02 -8.00 -1.30
N ARG A 758 6.06 -7.56 -2.11
CA ARG A 758 4.64 -7.55 -1.75
C ARG A 758 4.09 -8.97 -1.62
N LEU A 759 4.53 -9.91 -2.47
CA LEU A 759 4.25 -11.34 -2.31
C LEU A 759 4.75 -11.84 -0.96
N TRP A 760 6.02 -11.54 -0.66
CA TRP A 760 6.66 -12.00 0.57
C TRP A 760 6.14 -11.40 1.88
N VAL A 761 5.28 -10.38 1.85
CA VAL A 761 4.61 -9.88 3.07
C VAL A 761 3.72 -10.96 3.68
N ASP A 762 2.93 -11.65 2.86
CA ASP A 762 2.02 -12.70 3.36
C ASP A 762 2.73 -14.06 3.41
N ASP A 763 3.59 -14.39 2.43
CA ASP A 763 4.33 -15.67 2.40
C ASP A 763 5.26 -15.82 3.62
N ILE A 764 5.93 -14.75 4.08
CA ILE A 764 6.81 -14.86 5.24
C ILE A 764 5.99 -15.13 6.52
N VAL A 765 4.82 -14.50 6.67
CA VAL A 765 3.90 -14.73 7.79
C VAL A 765 3.36 -16.16 7.76
N TYR A 766 3.10 -16.71 6.56
CA TYR A 766 2.71 -18.11 6.39
C TYR A 766 3.84 -19.06 6.83
N ALA A 767 5.09 -18.79 6.44
CA ALA A 767 6.25 -19.59 6.84
C ALA A 767 6.47 -19.53 8.37
N GLU A 768 6.41 -18.34 8.97
CA GLU A 768 6.50 -18.16 10.43
C GLU A 768 5.38 -18.90 11.17
N ARG A 769 4.16 -18.87 10.63
CA ARG A 769 3.04 -19.61 11.22
C ARG A 769 3.23 -21.12 11.12
N SER A 770 3.75 -21.61 10.00
CA SER A 770 4.06 -23.03 9.81
C SER A 770 5.10 -23.50 10.82
N TYR A 771 6.15 -22.71 11.04
CA TYR A 771 7.13 -22.93 12.11
C TYR A 771 6.48 -22.98 13.50
N LEU A 772 5.62 -22.02 13.83
CA LEU A 772 4.95 -21.97 15.14
C LEU A 772 4.03 -23.17 15.39
N LEU A 773 3.33 -23.65 14.35
CA LEU A 773 2.46 -24.82 14.48
C LEU A 773 3.27 -26.11 14.67
N ARG A 774 4.35 -26.27 13.90
CA ARG A 774 5.27 -27.42 14.02
C ARG A 774 5.96 -27.45 15.37
N SER A 775 6.54 -26.34 15.81
CA SER A 775 7.23 -26.25 17.10
C SER A 775 6.30 -26.54 18.29
N ARG A 776 5.04 -26.12 18.23
CA ARG A 776 4.02 -26.49 19.24
C ARG A 776 3.66 -27.97 19.20
N ALA A 777 3.53 -28.56 18.01
CA ALA A 777 3.28 -29.99 17.87
C ALA A 777 4.45 -30.82 18.41
N ASP A 778 5.68 -30.41 18.13
CA ASP A 778 6.90 -31.06 18.63
C ASP A 778 7.01 -30.94 20.16
N GLN A 779 6.59 -29.82 20.74
CA GLN A 779 6.52 -29.65 22.20
C GLN A 779 5.42 -30.51 22.84
N ALA A 780 4.24 -30.58 22.22
CA ALA A 780 3.11 -31.37 22.70
C ALA A 780 3.33 -32.88 22.58
N GLY A 781 4.15 -33.34 21.64
CA GLY A 781 4.57 -34.75 21.52
C GLY A 781 5.74 -35.15 22.43
N ARG A 782 6.41 -34.18 23.06
CA ARG A 782 7.50 -34.40 24.04
C ARG A 782 7.03 -34.30 25.50
N ALA A 783 5.86 -33.70 25.74
CA ALA A 783 5.17 -33.66 27.03
C ALA A 783 4.27 -34.89 27.18
#